data_AF-A0A8S1IR34-F1
#
_entry.id   AF-A0A8S1IR34-F1
#
_cell.length_a   1.000
_cell.length_b   1.000
_cell.length_c   1.000
_cell.angle_alpha   90.00
_cell.angle_beta   90.00
_cell.angle_gamma   90.00
#
_symmetry.space_group_name_H-M   'P 1'
#
loop_
_entity.id
_entity.type
_entity.pdbx_description
1 polymer ?
#
loop_
_entity_poly.entity_id
_entity_poly.type
_entity_poly.pdbx_seq_one_letter_code
_entity_poly.pdbx_strand_id
1 'polypeptide(L)'
;MRVVVVAGTFCGVGATSVAAGVMDALRRRGLRVQGFKIGPGFSDSKLVEAATGRMCVNLDPWMAPQEHLLACVHRYAPESDVAVVDGFQGLFDGSSAPDAGAWSTAGVAKLLGAPVVLVIDAAPLGHSAAPLVRGFEGFDRRLRVAGVVLNRVSGAGHGDGIREAMRKGGVKATVLGALPMSDDVVDLEEWRWAQHLSNGAMTPEKYASALGDLVTASVDIDKVLEMAETSKIPKCPDLKLSLGPPLSAPVKIAVAKDDAFSFYYHENFVMLEAFGAELVFFSPLQDEQLPSGVAAIYLGGGHPEAYAKRLTQNKTLLASIHAFAAAGGVVYAEGGGLLYLSKSIQNIGEFPNELVGVFPFRTRMAPESIWRSGYVEVEVLDHSRVLPPGGRIHGHVSHRSQVVEEIVRSAFGSVCSEQSGYSFVYRLHPQDDESAVATYEGYSWNNVVASYVHLQFASSPEAASTLVTKSQEVDVVKVFESVAQAVKVASNPVGKSPQKHGFNSDLKATKLPRIARSASFDNMDSMKGGVHTKDRSDQMKLHRYSMEHAQHTWRISTGLWTSVASADLEDGAGKKGERFLLGLSNWKGAMNRDAADRAKRSDSSLASTTGRASPPIESSASSCTEFMVPRSLAEKHQLNEKIVSMSSTCTEIVFALGLDGRLVGVTNLCDYPAEAREGRMVVARTRFDTSRLDKGRLEMKLKDFWCRRESAFELNEGFLRSAQPGVVLVEEGGDPGRETVEKLFNSRASSIGGLRPNNNTVVLSLQCHRLSEVFNFMLKVGDATGAVDAVQRIVDALRSRVARVGSLVSSNLPRESVVVLTGLNPLVVGGHWIPEMVMLAGGVAEGNHVGRPHLRISWQELRELEPEVLILAASTWEETKLELAQLASLPGWWTLPAMRTGHLYVCNHSLFTIPGPRLVDGIELLSRILHPSVAGQHGKRGMAMSCSLRNGARCRACNLSKHFYTLL
;
A
#
# COMPACT_ATOMS: atom_id res chain seq x y z
N MET A 1 27.16 3.27 -28.40
CA MET A 1 25.87 3.93 -28.10
C MET A 1 26.15 4.92 -26.98
N ARG A 2 25.73 6.18 -27.08
CA ARG A 2 25.93 7.14 -25.97
C ARG A 2 24.82 6.92 -24.94
N VAL A 3 25.16 6.65 -23.69
CA VAL A 3 24.17 6.35 -22.63
C VAL A 3 24.60 7.01 -21.32
N VAL A 4 23.69 7.71 -20.65
CA VAL A 4 23.89 8.31 -19.33
C VAL A 4 22.71 7.99 -18.41
N VAL A 5 22.98 7.77 -17.13
CA VAL A 5 21.95 7.56 -16.10
C VAL A 5 21.85 8.80 -15.23
N VAL A 6 20.64 9.31 -15.01
CA VAL A 6 20.36 10.39 -14.05
C VAL A 6 19.75 9.76 -12.81
N ALA A 7 20.28 10.07 -11.62
CA ALA A 7 19.88 9.40 -10.38
C ALA A 7 19.89 10.36 -9.19
N GLY A 8 19.02 10.12 -8.20
CA GLY A 8 18.96 10.94 -6.99
C GLY A 8 19.85 10.46 -5.84
N THR A 9 20.05 11.29 -4.82
CA THR A 9 20.56 10.85 -3.51
C THR A 9 19.50 10.19 -2.64
N PHE A 10 18.22 10.48 -2.89
CA PHE A 10 17.05 9.93 -2.21
C PHE A 10 15.80 10.26 -3.06
N CYS A 11 14.65 9.61 -2.80
CA CYS A 11 13.39 9.89 -3.50
C CYS A 11 12.90 11.33 -3.27
N GLY A 12 12.38 12.01 -4.31
CA GLY A 12 11.90 13.40 -4.20
C GLY A 12 12.98 14.51 -4.29
N VAL A 13 14.23 14.14 -4.61
CA VAL A 13 15.33 15.11 -4.86
C VAL A 13 15.21 15.85 -6.22
N GLY A 14 14.30 15.41 -7.09
CA GLY A 14 14.08 15.99 -8.43
C GLY A 14 14.83 15.29 -9.57
N ALA A 15 15.27 14.04 -9.40
CA ALA A 15 16.01 13.29 -10.42
C ALA A 15 15.26 13.19 -11.76
N THR A 16 13.98 12.77 -11.73
CA THR A 16 13.07 12.73 -12.89
C THR A 16 12.97 14.08 -13.61
N SER A 17 12.79 15.16 -12.84
CA SER A 17 12.72 16.53 -13.35
C SER A 17 14.00 16.94 -14.10
N VAL A 18 15.17 16.62 -13.53
CA VAL A 18 16.47 16.85 -14.18
C VAL A 18 16.63 15.97 -15.42
N ALA A 19 16.25 14.70 -15.36
CA ALA A 19 16.34 13.78 -16.49
C ALA A 19 15.50 14.24 -17.68
N ALA A 20 14.24 14.61 -17.44
CA ALA A 20 13.33 15.15 -18.45
C ALA A 20 13.83 16.48 -19.02
N GLY A 21 14.33 17.40 -18.19
CA GLY A 21 14.93 18.65 -18.67
C GLY A 21 16.20 18.44 -19.51
N VAL A 22 17.04 17.46 -19.16
CA VAL A 22 18.21 17.05 -19.97
C VAL A 22 17.76 16.45 -21.30
N MET A 23 16.75 15.58 -21.31
CA MET A 23 16.18 14.99 -22.51
C MET A 23 15.63 16.06 -23.47
N ASP A 24 14.84 17.00 -22.96
CA ASP A 24 14.26 18.09 -23.77
C ASP A 24 15.34 19.06 -24.29
N ALA A 25 16.32 19.44 -23.45
CA ALA A 25 17.44 20.28 -23.86
C ALA A 25 18.29 19.64 -24.98
N LEU A 26 18.55 18.33 -24.90
CA LEU A 26 19.22 17.57 -25.95
C LEU A 26 18.36 17.49 -27.23
N ARG A 27 17.05 17.26 -27.10
CA ARG A 27 16.11 17.24 -28.24
C ARG A 27 16.05 18.59 -28.97
N ARG A 28 16.00 19.71 -28.24
CA ARG A 28 16.03 21.07 -28.83
C ARG A 28 17.31 21.41 -29.57
N ARG A 29 18.43 20.75 -29.21
CA ARG A 29 19.69 20.81 -29.97
C ARG A 29 19.67 19.97 -31.26
N GLY A 30 18.53 19.38 -31.62
CA GLY A 30 18.34 18.59 -32.84
C GLY A 30 18.78 17.12 -32.73
N LEU A 31 19.11 16.65 -31.52
CA LEU A 31 19.50 15.25 -31.30
C LEU A 31 18.27 14.36 -31.15
N ARG A 32 18.34 13.14 -31.69
CA ARG A 32 17.38 12.08 -31.37
C ARG A 32 17.73 11.52 -30.00
N VAL A 33 16.84 11.70 -29.02
CA VAL A 33 17.04 11.25 -27.65
C VAL A 33 16.14 10.05 -27.36
N GLN A 34 16.69 8.91 -26.97
CA GLN A 34 15.88 7.80 -26.45
C GLN A 34 15.78 7.88 -24.93
N GLY A 35 14.55 7.95 -24.43
CA GLY A 35 14.25 7.92 -23.00
C GLY A 35 14.05 6.49 -22.51
N PHE A 36 14.60 6.20 -21.33
CA PHE A 36 14.34 4.99 -20.58
C PHE A 36 13.99 5.34 -19.13
N LYS A 37 13.15 4.53 -18.48
CA LYS A 37 12.74 4.74 -17.09
C LYS A 37 12.96 3.50 -16.24
N ILE A 38 13.68 3.66 -15.13
CA ILE A 38 13.76 2.67 -14.04
C ILE A 38 12.59 2.95 -13.08
N GLY A 39 12.04 1.89 -12.48
CA GLY A 39 10.86 1.97 -11.60
C GLY A 39 9.54 1.74 -12.36
N PRO A 40 8.45 1.41 -11.65
CA PRO A 40 7.16 1.03 -12.26
C PRO A 40 6.25 2.22 -12.58
N GLY A 41 6.77 3.45 -12.52
CA GLY A 41 6.01 4.69 -12.63
C GLY A 41 5.53 5.01 -14.06
N PHE A 42 4.22 4.92 -14.30
CA PHE A 42 3.63 5.31 -15.58
C PHE A 42 3.57 6.83 -15.80
N SER A 43 3.39 7.62 -14.74
CA SER A 43 3.41 9.09 -14.82
C SER A 43 4.74 9.56 -15.38
N ASP A 44 5.84 9.23 -14.69
CA ASP A 44 7.20 9.56 -15.14
C ASP A 44 7.48 9.14 -16.59
N SER A 45 6.98 7.97 -16.99
CA SER A 45 7.13 7.48 -18.36
C SER A 45 6.50 8.44 -19.38
N LYS A 46 5.32 9.02 -19.11
CA LYS A 46 4.71 10.06 -19.96
C LYS A 46 5.52 11.35 -20.00
N LEU A 47 6.21 11.72 -18.92
CA LEU A 47 7.08 12.89 -18.89
C LEU A 47 8.34 12.67 -19.73
N VAL A 48 8.93 11.47 -19.66
CA VAL A 48 10.02 11.03 -20.53
C VAL A 48 9.58 11.03 -22.01
N GLU A 49 8.36 10.59 -22.31
CA GLU A 49 7.79 10.65 -23.66
C GLU A 49 7.64 12.07 -24.17
N ALA A 50 7.11 12.98 -23.36
CA ALA A 50 6.93 14.38 -23.72
C ALA A 50 8.25 15.14 -23.94
N ALA A 51 9.26 14.82 -23.12
CA ALA A 51 10.61 15.40 -23.21
C ALA A 51 11.39 14.90 -24.44
N THR A 52 11.22 13.64 -24.84
CA THR A 52 11.96 13.05 -25.97
C THR A 52 11.20 13.09 -27.29
N GLY A 53 9.87 13.18 -27.27
CA GLY A 53 9.01 12.94 -28.44
C GLY A 53 9.06 11.49 -28.93
N ARG A 54 9.59 10.57 -28.12
CA ARG A 54 9.70 9.14 -28.39
C ARG A 54 9.12 8.37 -27.21
N MET A 55 8.58 7.20 -27.49
CA MET A 55 8.05 6.28 -26.49
C MET A 55 9.08 5.94 -25.39
N CYS A 56 8.64 5.91 -24.14
CA CYS A 56 9.46 5.53 -23.00
C CYS A 56 9.54 4.01 -22.88
N VAL A 57 10.73 3.50 -22.56
CA VAL A 57 10.96 2.06 -22.36
C VAL A 57 11.38 1.82 -20.92
N ASN A 58 10.65 0.92 -20.25
CA ASN A 58 10.92 0.54 -18.87
C ASN A 58 12.18 -0.34 -18.79
N LEU A 59 13.08 0.00 -17.86
CA LEU A 59 14.29 -0.75 -17.52
C LEU A 59 14.31 -1.10 -16.03
N ASP A 60 13.17 -1.58 -15.52
CA ASP A 60 13.06 -1.96 -14.12
C ASP A 60 13.76 -3.31 -13.86
N PRO A 61 14.84 -3.34 -13.06
CA PRO A 61 15.66 -4.54 -12.84
C PRO A 61 15.02 -5.57 -11.90
N TRP A 62 13.88 -5.24 -11.27
CA TRP A 62 13.09 -6.18 -10.49
C TRP A 62 11.91 -6.74 -11.30
N MET A 63 11.26 -5.93 -12.13
CA MET A 63 10.15 -6.39 -12.97
C MET A 63 10.57 -7.19 -14.22
N ALA A 64 11.84 -7.10 -14.64
CA ALA A 64 12.34 -7.79 -15.83
C ALA A 64 13.80 -8.30 -15.65
N PRO A 65 14.17 -9.43 -16.28
CA PRO A 65 15.54 -9.95 -16.24
C PRO A 65 16.56 -8.99 -16.85
N GLN A 66 17.80 -9.00 -16.35
CA GLN A 66 18.87 -8.11 -16.83
C GLN A 66 19.17 -8.28 -18.33
N GLU A 67 18.98 -9.50 -18.85
CA GLU A 67 19.09 -9.83 -20.26
C GLU A 67 18.06 -9.05 -21.10
N HIS A 68 16.82 -8.94 -20.60
CA HIS A 68 15.75 -8.19 -21.26
C HIS A 68 16.06 -6.69 -21.25
N LEU A 69 16.51 -6.15 -20.10
CA LEU A 69 16.95 -4.75 -20.00
C LEU A 69 18.04 -4.42 -21.03
N LEU A 70 19.03 -5.31 -21.19
CA LEU A 70 20.07 -5.17 -22.22
C LEU A 70 19.48 -5.20 -23.64
N ALA A 71 18.59 -6.15 -23.95
CA ALA A 71 17.97 -6.23 -25.27
C ALA A 71 17.11 -5.00 -25.60
N CYS A 72 16.39 -4.43 -24.62
CA CYS A 72 15.69 -3.16 -24.79
C CYS A 72 16.64 -2.02 -25.18
N VAL A 73 17.78 -1.88 -24.48
CA VAL A 73 18.78 -0.86 -24.85
C VAL A 73 19.37 -1.13 -26.24
N HIS A 74 19.67 -2.39 -26.59
CA HIS A 74 20.14 -2.74 -27.94
C HIS A 74 19.08 -2.57 -29.04
N ARG A 75 17.79 -2.62 -28.72
CA ARG A 75 16.69 -2.39 -29.67
C ARG A 75 16.48 -0.90 -29.93
N TYR A 76 16.35 -0.09 -28.87
CA TYR A 76 15.90 1.31 -29.01
C TYR A 76 17.02 2.36 -29.03
N ALA A 77 18.16 2.13 -28.37
CA ALA A 77 19.23 3.11 -28.32
C ALA A 77 19.96 3.34 -29.67
N PRO A 78 20.13 2.35 -30.58
CA PRO A 78 20.79 2.58 -31.87
C PRO A 78 20.09 3.57 -32.81
N GLU A 79 18.78 3.79 -32.63
CA GLU A 79 18.01 4.78 -33.40
C GLU A 79 18.19 6.22 -32.89
N SER A 80 18.93 6.40 -31.79
CA SER A 80 19.14 7.68 -31.10
C SER A 80 20.60 8.10 -31.14
N ASP A 81 20.83 9.41 -31.06
CA ASP A 81 22.17 10.00 -30.95
C ASP A 81 22.71 9.93 -29.50
N VAL A 82 21.77 9.86 -28.54
CA VAL A 82 22.01 9.67 -27.11
C VAL A 82 20.79 9.04 -26.41
N ALA A 83 21.04 8.11 -25.50
CA ALA A 83 20.04 7.58 -24.57
C ALA A 83 20.23 8.17 -23.17
N VAL A 84 19.12 8.54 -22.54
CA VAL A 84 19.08 9.01 -21.14
C VAL A 84 18.20 8.05 -20.36
N VAL A 85 18.74 7.49 -19.28
CA VAL A 85 18.02 6.62 -18.35
C VAL A 85 17.67 7.42 -17.11
N ASP A 86 16.38 7.60 -16.86
CA ASP A 86 15.90 8.17 -15.61
C ASP A 86 15.84 7.11 -14.50
N GLY A 87 16.40 7.45 -13.34
CA GLY A 87 16.52 6.58 -12.18
C GLY A 87 15.24 6.46 -11.36
N PHE A 88 15.22 5.52 -10.44
CA PHE A 88 14.18 5.38 -9.41
C PHE A 88 14.79 5.52 -8.02
N GLN A 89 14.05 6.18 -7.11
CA GLN A 89 14.46 6.47 -5.72
C GLN A 89 15.87 7.09 -5.63
N GLY A 90 16.65 6.81 -4.58
CA GLY A 90 18.07 7.13 -4.54
C GLY A 90 18.91 6.13 -5.34
N LEU A 91 20.13 6.54 -5.71
CA LEU A 91 21.02 5.79 -6.61
C LEU A 91 21.27 4.34 -6.17
N PHE A 92 21.42 4.09 -4.87
CA PHE A 92 21.64 2.75 -4.31
C PHE A 92 20.37 2.11 -3.74
N ASP A 93 19.26 2.84 -3.75
CA ASP A 93 17.99 2.37 -3.22
C ASP A 93 17.33 1.46 -4.28
N GLY A 94 16.78 0.35 -3.80
CA GLY A 94 16.26 -0.75 -4.60
C GLY A 94 15.69 -1.81 -3.67
N SER A 95 15.11 -2.87 -4.25
CA SER A 95 14.40 -3.89 -3.49
C SER A 95 15.28 -4.64 -2.47
N SER A 96 14.69 -4.95 -1.31
CA SER A 96 15.33 -5.37 -0.06
C SER A 96 15.94 -6.79 -0.01
N ALA A 97 15.86 -7.59 -1.07
CA ALA A 97 16.30 -8.99 -1.04
C ALA A 97 17.85 -9.15 -1.10
N PRO A 98 18.42 -10.38 -1.00
CA PRO A 98 19.85 -10.60 -0.83
C PRO A 98 20.79 -9.92 -1.85
N ASP A 99 20.31 -9.64 -3.06
CA ASP A 99 21.03 -8.96 -4.14
C ASP A 99 20.61 -7.48 -4.33
N ALA A 100 20.16 -6.77 -3.30
CA ALA A 100 19.62 -5.39 -3.38
C ALA A 100 20.44 -4.40 -4.25
N GLY A 101 21.77 -4.55 -4.31
CA GLY A 101 22.65 -3.75 -5.17
C GLY A 101 22.57 -4.02 -6.68
N ALA A 102 21.77 -5.00 -7.10
CA ALA A 102 21.43 -5.33 -8.49
C ALA A 102 20.09 -4.74 -8.95
N TRP A 103 19.17 -4.48 -8.01
CA TRP A 103 17.81 -3.98 -8.28
C TRP A 103 17.64 -2.47 -8.05
N SER A 104 18.73 -1.75 -7.85
CA SER A 104 18.77 -0.29 -7.74
C SER A 104 19.15 0.38 -9.05
N THR A 105 18.99 1.71 -9.11
CA THR A 105 19.49 2.54 -10.23
C THR A 105 20.99 2.32 -10.49
N ALA A 106 21.79 2.11 -9.44
CA ALA A 106 23.20 1.73 -9.54
C ALA A 106 23.41 0.35 -10.18
N GLY A 107 22.50 -0.60 -9.94
CA GLY A 107 22.47 -1.91 -10.60
C GLY A 107 22.40 -1.77 -12.12
N VAL A 108 21.39 -1.03 -12.61
CA VAL A 108 21.20 -0.76 -14.04
C VAL A 108 22.36 0.04 -14.63
N ALA A 109 22.87 1.07 -13.93
CA ALA A 109 24.04 1.83 -14.39
C ALA A 109 25.29 0.94 -14.58
N LYS A 110 25.52 -0.03 -13.67
CA LYS A 110 26.58 -1.03 -13.81
C LYS A 110 26.31 -2.01 -14.97
N LEU A 111 25.08 -2.49 -15.13
CA LEU A 111 24.67 -3.38 -16.22
C LEU A 111 24.94 -2.75 -17.59
N LEU A 112 24.66 -1.46 -17.74
CA LEU A 112 24.89 -0.69 -18.96
C LEU A 112 26.33 -0.15 -19.09
N GLY A 113 27.18 -0.32 -18.07
CA GLY A 113 28.50 0.30 -18.01
C GLY A 113 28.44 1.82 -18.20
N ALA A 114 27.34 2.46 -17.77
CA ALA A 114 27.02 3.85 -18.05
C ALA A 114 27.44 4.77 -16.89
N PRO A 115 27.90 6.00 -17.16
CA PRO A 115 28.15 7.00 -16.13
C PRO A 115 26.84 7.50 -15.51
N VAL A 116 26.94 7.88 -14.24
CA VAL A 116 25.84 8.46 -13.47
C VAL A 116 26.04 9.97 -13.31
N VAL A 117 24.97 10.72 -13.56
CA VAL A 117 24.77 12.10 -13.12
C VAL A 117 23.95 12.06 -11.84
N LEU A 118 24.56 12.43 -10.72
CA LEU A 118 23.92 12.42 -9.41
C LEU A 118 23.24 13.77 -9.13
N VAL A 119 21.95 13.75 -8.83
CA VAL A 119 21.16 14.91 -8.42
C VAL A 119 21.11 14.95 -6.89
N ILE A 120 21.52 16.08 -6.30
CA ILE A 120 21.54 16.28 -4.84
C ILE A 120 20.66 17.47 -4.46
N ASP A 121 20.00 17.38 -3.30
CA ASP A 121 19.32 18.52 -2.69
C ASP A 121 20.36 19.44 -2.07
N ALA A 122 20.57 20.61 -2.68
CA ALA A 122 21.53 21.59 -2.22
C ALA A 122 20.94 22.57 -1.20
N ALA A 123 19.62 22.65 -1.00
CA ALA A 123 19.01 23.62 -0.10
C ALA A 123 19.56 23.57 1.34
N PRO A 124 19.81 22.39 1.96
CA PRO A 124 20.41 22.32 3.29
C PRO A 124 21.95 22.20 3.28
N LEU A 125 22.62 22.24 2.12
CA LEU A 125 24.01 21.82 2.00
C LEU A 125 24.98 22.97 1.69
N GLY A 126 25.85 23.29 2.65
CA GLY A 126 27.10 24.00 2.38
C GLY A 126 28.27 23.04 2.10
N HIS A 127 29.30 23.13 2.93
CA HIS A 127 30.49 22.27 2.84
C HIS A 127 30.19 20.76 2.93
N SER A 128 29.09 20.37 3.58
CA SER A 128 28.62 18.98 3.73
C SER A 128 28.30 18.28 2.40
N ALA A 129 28.11 19.02 1.31
CA ALA A 129 27.92 18.42 -0.02
C ALA A 129 29.14 17.61 -0.49
N ALA A 130 30.35 18.01 -0.10
CA ALA A 130 31.59 17.33 -0.48
C ALA A 130 31.73 15.92 0.14
N PRO A 131 31.62 15.71 1.48
CA PRO A 131 31.63 14.37 2.06
C PRO A 131 30.40 13.54 1.65
N LEU A 132 29.25 14.17 1.38
CA LEU A 132 28.07 13.48 0.83
C LEU A 132 28.40 12.83 -0.53
N VAL A 133 28.78 13.63 -1.54
CA VAL A 133 29.08 13.10 -2.88
C VAL A 133 30.26 12.13 -2.84
N ARG A 134 31.30 12.38 -2.03
CA ARG A 134 32.40 11.42 -1.85
C ARG A 134 31.98 10.10 -1.21
N GLY A 135 30.90 10.10 -0.42
CA GLY A 135 30.25 8.88 0.04
C GLY A 135 29.73 8.06 -1.12
N PHE A 136 28.93 8.68 -2.00
CA PHE A 136 28.39 8.02 -3.20
C PHE A 136 29.47 7.56 -4.18
N GLU A 137 30.53 8.35 -4.41
CA GLU A 137 31.70 7.94 -5.22
C GLU A 137 32.50 6.78 -4.60
N GLY A 138 32.53 6.71 -3.26
CA GLY A 138 33.32 5.74 -2.51
C GLY A 138 32.64 4.40 -2.27
N PHE A 139 31.31 4.34 -2.40
CA PHE A 139 30.46 3.23 -1.96
C PHE A 139 30.62 1.97 -2.83
N ASP A 140 30.23 2.01 -4.12
CA ASP A 140 30.52 0.94 -5.09
C ASP A 140 31.55 1.43 -6.11
N ARG A 141 32.81 1.00 -5.96
CA ARG A 141 33.94 1.41 -6.82
C ARG A 141 33.82 0.97 -8.29
N ARG A 142 32.85 0.11 -8.63
CA ARG A 142 32.54 -0.27 -10.03
C ARG A 142 31.61 0.74 -10.69
N LEU A 143 30.88 1.51 -9.90
CA LEU A 143 29.99 2.56 -10.40
C LEU A 143 30.79 3.83 -10.68
N ARG A 144 30.44 4.54 -11.76
CA ARG A 144 31.07 5.81 -12.11
C ARG A 144 30.08 6.97 -11.97
N VAL A 145 30.03 7.57 -10.78
CA VAL A 145 29.46 8.90 -10.60
C VAL A 145 30.39 9.89 -11.32
N ALA A 146 29.94 10.41 -12.45
CA ALA A 146 30.75 11.23 -13.36
C ALA A 146 30.40 12.72 -13.26
N GLY A 147 29.13 13.03 -12.99
CA GLY A 147 28.62 14.40 -12.87
C GLY A 147 27.73 14.57 -11.66
N VAL A 148 27.57 15.82 -11.22
CA VAL A 148 26.64 16.22 -10.15
C VAL A 148 25.81 17.42 -10.61
N VAL A 149 24.50 17.36 -10.41
CA VAL A 149 23.60 18.53 -10.52
C VAL A 149 23.16 18.93 -9.11
N LEU A 150 23.37 20.20 -8.76
CA LEU A 150 22.89 20.78 -7.52
C LEU A 150 21.45 21.24 -7.75
N ASN A 151 20.46 20.65 -7.07
CA ASN A 151 19.06 21.10 -7.13
C ASN A 151 18.71 21.99 -5.92
N ARG A 152 17.70 22.86 -6.03
CA ARG A 152 17.22 23.76 -4.95
C ARG A 152 18.26 24.76 -4.42
N VAL A 153 19.12 25.27 -5.30
CA VAL A 153 20.12 26.27 -4.90
C VAL A 153 19.47 27.64 -4.68
N SER A 154 19.65 28.22 -3.50
CA SER A 154 19.06 29.53 -3.12
C SER A 154 19.67 30.77 -3.80
N GLY A 155 20.69 30.59 -4.65
CA GLY A 155 21.31 31.65 -5.45
C GLY A 155 22.73 31.30 -5.91
N ALA A 156 23.26 32.03 -6.90
CA ALA A 156 24.56 31.72 -7.53
C ALA A 156 25.70 31.52 -6.52
N GLY A 157 25.87 32.44 -5.57
CA GLY A 157 26.93 32.35 -4.56
C GLY A 157 26.82 31.13 -3.62
N HIS A 158 25.62 30.57 -3.43
CA HIS A 158 25.43 29.32 -2.70
C HIS A 158 25.95 28.13 -3.52
N GLY A 159 25.55 28.04 -4.80
CA GLY A 159 26.04 27.02 -5.73
C GLY A 159 27.55 27.07 -5.95
N ASP A 160 28.12 28.27 -6.04
CA ASP A 160 29.57 28.47 -6.16
C ASP A 160 30.31 28.03 -4.89
N GLY A 161 29.76 28.34 -3.71
CA GLY A 161 30.29 27.87 -2.42
C GLY A 161 30.30 26.34 -2.31
N ILE A 162 29.23 25.68 -2.77
CA ILE A 162 29.17 24.21 -2.85
C ILE A 162 30.20 23.67 -3.84
N ARG A 163 30.31 24.25 -5.04
CA ARG A 163 31.27 23.83 -6.07
C ARG A 163 32.71 23.91 -5.56
N GLU A 164 33.06 24.99 -4.86
CA GLU A 164 34.37 25.17 -4.25
C GLU A 164 34.61 24.19 -3.08
N ALA A 165 33.58 23.91 -2.27
CA ALA A 165 33.67 22.90 -1.22
C ALA A 165 33.89 21.48 -1.78
N MET A 166 33.19 21.10 -2.86
CA MET A 166 33.39 19.82 -3.55
C MET A 166 34.82 19.70 -4.11
N ARG A 167 35.31 20.76 -4.76
CA ARG A 167 36.68 20.84 -5.29
C ARG A 167 37.72 20.68 -4.18
N LYS A 168 37.59 21.42 -3.07
CA LYS A 168 38.46 21.31 -1.89
C LYS A 168 38.37 19.96 -1.19
N GLY A 169 37.19 19.36 -1.14
CA GLY A 169 36.94 18.06 -0.50
C GLY A 169 37.46 16.86 -1.28
N GLY A 170 37.89 17.05 -2.53
CA GLY A 170 38.41 15.98 -3.40
C GLY A 170 37.33 15.13 -4.07
N VAL A 171 36.15 15.72 -4.35
CA VAL A 171 35.13 15.11 -5.23
C VAL A 171 35.72 14.98 -6.65
N LYS A 172 35.48 13.85 -7.31
CA LYS A 172 35.95 13.56 -8.67
C LYS A 172 34.90 13.87 -9.74
N ALA A 173 33.63 13.73 -9.40
CA ALA A 173 32.50 14.03 -10.26
C ALA A 173 32.46 15.53 -10.58
N THR A 174 32.18 15.87 -11.83
CA THR A 174 32.13 17.27 -12.27
C THR A 174 30.80 17.89 -11.87
N VAL A 175 30.81 19.03 -11.19
CA VAL A 175 29.58 19.81 -10.95
C VAL A 175 29.12 20.38 -12.30
N LEU A 176 28.09 19.78 -12.87
CA LEU A 176 27.52 20.09 -14.18
C LEU A 176 26.67 21.36 -14.15
N GLY A 177 26.00 21.63 -13.03
CA GLY A 177 25.01 22.70 -12.96
C GLY A 177 24.45 22.94 -11.57
N ALA A 178 23.73 24.05 -11.45
CA ALA A 178 23.07 24.49 -10.22
C ALA A 178 21.68 25.05 -10.55
N LEU A 179 20.64 24.24 -10.33
CA LEU A 179 19.25 24.63 -10.54
C LEU A 179 18.77 25.46 -9.34
N PRO A 180 18.08 26.59 -9.57
CA PRO A 180 17.51 27.38 -8.49
C PRO A 180 16.36 26.63 -7.82
N MET A 181 16.08 26.95 -6.56
CA MET A 181 14.84 26.54 -5.88
C MET A 181 13.63 27.14 -6.62
N SER A 182 12.63 26.31 -6.95
CA SER A 182 11.50 26.72 -7.78
C SER A 182 10.25 25.87 -7.46
N ASP A 183 9.34 26.48 -6.70
CA ASP A 183 8.06 25.90 -6.28
C ASP A 183 7.17 25.48 -7.46
N ASP A 184 7.37 26.06 -8.65
CA ASP A 184 6.50 25.90 -9.82
C ASP A 184 6.98 24.85 -10.86
N VAL A 185 8.26 24.46 -10.87
CA VAL A 185 8.85 23.71 -12.01
C VAL A 185 9.71 22.50 -11.64
N VAL A 186 10.57 22.54 -10.61
CA VAL A 186 11.43 21.38 -10.27
C VAL A 186 10.95 20.68 -9.01
N ASP A 187 10.30 21.42 -8.11
CA ASP A 187 9.95 20.99 -6.77
C ASP A 187 8.50 20.51 -6.61
N LEU A 188 7.81 20.26 -7.74
CA LEU A 188 6.55 19.52 -7.72
C LEU A 188 6.83 18.08 -7.28
N GLU A 189 6.35 17.73 -6.09
CA GLU A 189 6.34 16.33 -5.61
C GLU A 189 5.68 15.43 -6.67
N GLU A 190 6.17 14.20 -6.81
CA GLU A 190 5.82 13.29 -7.92
C GLU A 190 4.31 13.08 -8.08
N TRP A 191 3.59 13.06 -6.96
CA TRP A 191 2.13 12.96 -6.93
C TRP A 191 1.39 14.25 -7.35
N ARG A 192 1.96 15.44 -7.11
CA ARG A 192 1.31 16.73 -7.42
C ARG A 192 1.24 16.98 -8.91
N TRP A 193 2.33 16.77 -9.63
CA TRP A 193 2.31 16.95 -11.09
C TRP A 193 1.46 15.86 -11.77
N ALA A 194 1.44 14.62 -11.25
CA ALA A 194 0.50 13.60 -11.67
C ALA A 194 -0.97 14.01 -11.43
N GLN A 195 -1.29 14.66 -10.31
CA GLN A 195 -2.62 15.28 -10.10
C GLN A 195 -2.89 16.42 -11.07
N HIS A 196 -1.90 17.26 -11.41
CA HIS A 196 -2.04 18.33 -12.41
C HIS A 196 -2.28 17.81 -13.84
N LEU A 197 -1.78 16.63 -14.19
CA LEU A 197 -2.20 15.92 -15.41
C LEU A 197 -3.66 15.50 -15.31
N SER A 198 -4.05 14.84 -14.22
CA SER A 198 -5.40 14.31 -14.01
C SER A 198 -6.49 15.39 -13.90
N ASN A 199 -6.14 16.63 -13.55
CA ASN A 199 -7.05 17.78 -13.54
C ASN A 199 -6.88 18.73 -14.74
N GLY A 200 -5.94 18.46 -15.66
CA GLY A 200 -5.72 19.23 -16.88
C GLY A 200 -5.08 20.62 -16.70
N ALA A 201 -4.61 20.99 -15.51
CA ALA A 201 -3.99 22.29 -15.26
C ALA A 201 -2.64 22.47 -15.96
N MET A 202 -1.91 21.38 -16.19
CA MET A 202 -0.62 21.35 -16.89
C MET A 202 -0.54 20.10 -17.77
N THR A 203 0.14 20.18 -18.91
CA THR A 203 0.38 19.02 -19.80
C THR A 203 1.83 18.54 -19.71
N PRO A 204 2.12 17.26 -20.00
CA PRO A 204 3.49 16.72 -19.91
C PRO A 204 4.50 17.50 -20.77
N GLU A 205 4.07 18.00 -21.94
CA GLU A 205 4.91 18.72 -22.90
C GLU A 205 5.27 20.12 -22.38
N LYS A 206 4.31 20.81 -21.76
CA LYS A 206 4.57 22.12 -21.12
C LYS A 206 5.53 21.98 -19.94
N TYR A 207 5.37 20.92 -19.14
CA TYR A 207 6.23 20.65 -18.00
C TYR A 207 7.65 20.27 -18.44
N ALA A 208 7.77 19.32 -19.38
CA ALA A 208 9.04 18.97 -20.02
C ALA A 208 9.74 20.20 -20.65
N SER A 209 8.96 21.07 -21.30
CA SER A 209 9.49 22.32 -21.86
C SER A 209 10.06 23.24 -20.78
N ALA A 210 9.32 23.50 -19.69
CA ALA A 210 9.79 24.37 -18.61
C ALA A 210 11.06 23.80 -17.93
N LEU A 211 11.13 22.48 -17.76
CA LEU A 211 12.33 21.78 -17.28
C LEU A 211 13.50 21.92 -18.26
N GLY A 212 13.25 21.78 -19.57
CA GLY A 212 14.25 21.96 -20.62
C GLY A 212 14.84 23.37 -20.67
N ASP A 213 14.01 24.40 -20.49
CA ASP A 213 14.45 25.80 -20.39
C ASP A 213 15.38 26.00 -19.19
N LEU A 214 14.98 25.50 -18.02
CA LEU A 214 15.73 25.67 -16.78
C LEU A 214 17.07 24.90 -16.81
N VAL A 215 17.05 23.66 -17.30
CA VAL A 215 18.26 22.84 -17.46
C VAL A 215 19.20 23.46 -18.49
N THR A 216 18.69 23.97 -19.62
CA THR A 216 19.51 24.66 -20.63
C THR A 216 20.21 25.90 -20.07
N ALA A 217 19.55 26.65 -19.17
CA ALA A 217 20.14 27.82 -18.53
C ALA A 217 21.14 27.49 -17.40
N SER A 218 21.05 26.30 -16.80
CA SER A 218 21.67 26.01 -15.48
C SER A 218 22.64 24.82 -15.47
N VAL A 219 22.66 23.99 -16.52
CA VAL A 219 23.40 22.72 -16.59
C VAL A 219 24.21 22.64 -17.89
N ASP A 220 25.47 22.22 -17.76
CA ASP A 220 26.39 21.97 -18.86
C ASP A 220 26.00 20.69 -19.64
N ILE A 221 25.09 20.85 -20.60
CA ILE A 221 24.59 19.76 -21.46
C ILE A 221 25.70 19.17 -22.34
N ASP A 222 26.70 19.95 -22.73
CA ASP A 222 27.83 19.46 -23.53
C ASP A 222 28.66 18.44 -22.73
N LYS A 223 28.95 18.73 -21.45
CA LYS A 223 29.57 17.74 -20.56
C LYS A 223 28.70 16.52 -20.29
N VAL A 224 27.37 16.65 -20.25
CA VAL A 224 26.47 15.48 -20.15
C VAL A 224 26.63 14.56 -21.36
N LEU A 225 26.73 15.14 -22.57
CA LEU A 225 26.95 14.39 -23.80
C LEU A 225 28.34 13.73 -23.82
N GLU A 226 29.40 14.46 -23.47
CA GLU A 226 30.77 13.94 -23.32
C GLU A 226 30.82 12.75 -22.34
N MET A 227 30.11 12.84 -21.20
CA MET A 227 30.00 11.73 -20.27
C MET A 227 29.33 10.53 -20.94
N ALA A 228 28.19 10.72 -21.61
CA ALA A 228 27.43 9.65 -22.25
C ALA A 228 28.25 8.86 -23.31
N GLU A 229 29.26 9.46 -23.94
CA GLU A 229 30.17 8.77 -24.88
C GLU A 229 31.03 7.70 -24.21
N THR A 230 31.24 7.80 -22.90
CA THR A 230 32.15 6.91 -22.16
C THR A 230 31.48 5.64 -21.63
N SER A 231 30.22 5.41 -21.99
CA SER A 231 29.47 4.19 -21.62
C SER A 231 30.06 2.94 -22.29
N LYS A 232 29.91 1.80 -21.63
CA LYS A 232 30.44 0.50 -22.09
C LYS A 232 29.37 -0.57 -22.05
N ILE A 233 28.32 -0.36 -22.85
CA ILE A 233 27.19 -1.27 -23.01
C ILE A 233 27.72 -2.67 -23.40
N PRO A 234 27.41 -3.73 -22.63
CA PRO A 234 27.75 -5.12 -22.99
C PRO A 234 27.14 -5.52 -24.33
N LYS A 235 27.60 -6.62 -24.93
CA LYS A 235 26.93 -7.18 -26.12
C LYS A 235 25.49 -7.59 -25.78
N CYS A 236 24.59 -7.48 -26.75
CA CYS A 236 23.22 -7.99 -26.61
C CYS A 236 23.28 -9.49 -26.28
N PRO A 237 22.54 -9.98 -25.27
CA PRO A 237 22.36 -11.41 -25.07
C PRO A 237 21.61 -12.01 -26.27
N ASP A 238 21.90 -13.27 -26.60
CA ASP A 238 21.13 -14.07 -27.55
C ASP A 238 19.82 -14.52 -26.88
N LEU A 239 18.91 -13.56 -26.70
CA LEU A 239 17.57 -13.80 -26.19
C LEU A 239 16.75 -14.51 -27.26
N LYS A 240 16.90 -15.83 -27.30
CA LYS A 240 15.95 -16.73 -27.92
C LYS A 240 14.66 -16.71 -27.10
N LEU A 241 13.84 -15.70 -27.35
CA LEU A 241 12.40 -15.87 -27.28
C LEU A 241 12.11 -17.16 -28.06
N SER A 242 11.66 -18.20 -27.35
CA SER A 242 11.28 -19.46 -27.97
C SER A 242 9.92 -19.25 -28.64
N LEU A 243 9.93 -18.44 -29.69
CA LEU A 243 8.82 -18.30 -30.60
C LEU A 243 8.52 -19.70 -31.12
N GLY A 244 7.27 -20.12 -30.96
CA GLY A 244 6.78 -21.34 -31.60
C GLY A 244 6.96 -21.25 -33.13
N PRO A 245 6.70 -22.35 -33.85
CA PRO A 245 6.66 -22.29 -35.31
C PRO A 245 5.78 -21.11 -35.76
N PRO A 246 6.23 -20.29 -36.72
CA PRO A 246 5.50 -19.09 -37.12
C PRO A 246 4.07 -19.45 -37.53
N LEU A 247 3.12 -18.75 -36.94
CA LEU A 247 1.70 -19.06 -37.01
C LEU A 247 1.16 -18.88 -38.44
N SER A 248 0.18 -19.71 -38.80
CA SER A 248 -0.44 -19.70 -40.14
C SER A 248 -1.29 -18.47 -40.42
N ALA A 249 -1.73 -17.75 -39.38
CA ALA A 249 -2.37 -16.44 -39.46
C ALA A 249 -2.18 -15.67 -38.14
N PRO A 250 -2.01 -14.34 -38.16
CA PRO A 250 -1.95 -13.53 -36.93
C PRO A 250 -3.33 -13.41 -36.27
N VAL A 251 -3.37 -13.29 -34.95
CA VAL A 251 -4.60 -13.11 -34.18
C VAL A 251 -4.77 -11.66 -33.74
N LYS A 252 -5.93 -11.05 -33.99
CA LYS A 252 -6.17 -9.64 -33.69
C LYS A 252 -6.53 -9.44 -32.21
N ILE A 253 -5.82 -8.55 -31.53
CA ILE A 253 -6.07 -8.17 -30.13
C ILE A 253 -6.41 -6.67 -30.08
N ALA A 254 -7.61 -6.33 -29.59
CA ALA A 254 -8.00 -4.95 -29.35
C ALA A 254 -7.27 -4.40 -28.12
N VAL A 255 -6.63 -3.23 -28.21
CA VAL A 255 -5.97 -2.58 -27.06
C VAL A 255 -6.63 -1.22 -26.80
N ALA A 256 -7.19 -1.03 -25.61
CA ALA A 256 -7.81 0.24 -25.23
C ALA A 256 -6.72 1.31 -24.98
N LYS A 257 -6.61 2.33 -25.82
CA LYS A 257 -5.53 3.32 -25.73
C LYS A 257 -6.03 4.75 -25.92
N ASP A 258 -6.25 5.45 -24.81
CA ASP A 258 -6.62 6.87 -24.75
C ASP A 258 -6.31 7.47 -23.37
N ASP A 259 -6.80 8.68 -23.08
CA ASP A 259 -6.54 9.36 -21.80
C ASP A 259 -7.03 8.57 -20.57
N ALA A 260 -8.08 7.75 -20.70
CA ALA A 260 -8.58 6.88 -19.64
C ALA A 260 -7.77 5.58 -19.51
N PHE A 261 -7.23 5.06 -20.62
CA PHE A 261 -6.44 3.83 -20.69
C PHE A 261 -5.06 4.10 -21.29
N SER A 262 -4.11 4.48 -20.44
CA SER A 262 -2.80 5.00 -20.86
C SER A 262 -1.62 4.46 -20.06
N PHE A 263 -1.81 3.46 -19.20
CA PHE A 263 -0.73 2.81 -18.44
C PHE A 263 -0.46 1.41 -19.01
N TYR A 264 0.68 1.28 -19.70
CA TYR A 264 1.14 0.07 -20.37
C TYR A 264 2.68 -0.01 -20.32
N TYR A 265 3.21 -1.21 -20.13
CA TYR A 265 4.62 -1.47 -20.44
C TYR A 265 4.74 -1.78 -21.93
N HIS A 266 5.46 -0.97 -22.70
CA HIS A 266 5.53 -1.15 -24.15
C HIS A 266 6.06 -2.54 -24.57
N GLU A 267 7.02 -3.09 -23.83
CA GLU A 267 7.56 -4.42 -24.11
C GLU A 267 6.50 -5.54 -24.06
N ASN A 268 5.41 -5.38 -23.29
CA ASN A 268 4.28 -6.31 -23.36
C ASN A 268 3.67 -6.36 -24.77
N PHE A 269 3.56 -5.22 -25.46
CA PHE A 269 3.08 -5.16 -26.84
C PHE A 269 4.04 -5.89 -27.79
N VAL A 270 5.34 -5.61 -27.70
CA VAL A 270 6.35 -6.25 -28.55
C VAL A 270 6.41 -7.76 -28.32
N MET A 271 6.21 -8.24 -27.09
CA MET A 271 6.11 -9.68 -26.80
C MET A 271 4.84 -10.30 -27.40
N LEU A 272 3.68 -9.65 -27.30
CA LEU A 272 2.45 -10.14 -27.92
C LEU A 272 2.59 -10.22 -29.46
N GLU A 273 3.14 -9.18 -30.10
CA GLU A 273 3.41 -9.17 -31.53
C GLU A 273 4.43 -10.24 -31.95
N ALA A 274 5.50 -10.43 -31.17
CA ALA A 274 6.50 -11.48 -31.41
C ALA A 274 5.89 -12.89 -31.33
N PHE A 275 4.90 -13.11 -30.45
CA PHE A 275 4.15 -14.36 -30.38
C PHE A 275 3.01 -14.47 -31.42
N GLY A 276 2.82 -13.48 -32.31
CA GLY A 276 1.91 -13.54 -33.45
C GLY A 276 0.56 -12.82 -33.27
N ALA A 277 0.48 -11.86 -32.35
CA ALA A 277 -0.66 -10.94 -32.29
C ALA A 277 -0.55 -9.81 -33.34
N GLU A 278 -1.70 -9.39 -33.87
CA GLU A 278 -1.89 -8.10 -34.55
C GLU A 278 -2.61 -7.16 -33.57
N LEU A 279 -1.92 -6.13 -33.08
CA LEU A 279 -2.52 -5.20 -32.11
C LEU A 279 -3.34 -4.12 -32.81
N VAL A 280 -4.61 -3.98 -32.42
CA VAL A 280 -5.56 -3.01 -32.97
C VAL A 280 -6.00 -2.05 -31.87
N PHE A 281 -5.50 -0.81 -31.90
CA PHE A 281 -5.81 0.18 -30.88
C PHE A 281 -7.21 0.79 -31.08
N PHE A 282 -7.93 1.03 -29.99
CA PHE A 282 -9.23 1.72 -29.95
C PHE A 282 -9.35 2.60 -28.70
N SER A 283 -10.20 3.63 -28.73
CA SER A 283 -10.42 4.57 -27.62
C SER A 283 -11.81 4.37 -27.01
N PRO A 284 -11.93 3.82 -25.79
CA PRO A 284 -13.19 3.79 -25.04
C PRO A 284 -13.88 5.15 -24.85
N LEU A 285 -13.12 6.26 -24.94
CA LEU A 285 -13.62 7.63 -24.88
C LEU A 285 -14.17 8.20 -26.20
N GLN A 286 -13.96 7.53 -27.33
CA GLN A 286 -14.31 8.04 -28.68
C GLN A 286 -15.02 7.00 -29.57
N ASP A 287 -14.59 5.74 -29.56
CA ASP A 287 -15.12 4.69 -30.44
C ASP A 287 -16.41 4.07 -29.88
N GLU A 288 -17.45 3.99 -30.70
CA GLU A 288 -18.76 3.45 -30.29
C GLU A 288 -18.83 1.91 -30.30
N GLN A 289 -17.86 1.23 -30.91
CA GLN A 289 -17.85 -0.22 -31.13
C GLN A 289 -16.43 -0.80 -31.02
N LEU A 290 -16.33 -2.11 -30.79
CA LEU A 290 -15.06 -2.84 -30.83
C LEU A 290 -14.56 -2.99 -32.28
N PRO A 291 -13.23 -2.95 -32.52
CA PRO A 291 -12.67 -3.23 -33.85
C PRO A 291 -13.08 -4.60 -34.37
N SER A 292 -13.48 -4.69 -35.63
CA SER A 292 -14.03 -5.92 -36.21
C SER A 292 -12.99 -7.06 -36.27
N GLY A 293 -13.41 -8.26 -35.86
CA GLY A 293 -12.62 -9.47 -36.04
C GLY A 293 -11.51 -9.69 -35.00
N VAL A 294 -11.54 -8.96 -33.88
CA VAL A 294 -10.64 -9.19 -32.75
C VAL A 294 -11.04 -10.43 -31.96
N ALA A 295 -10.06 -11.19 -31.49
CA ALA A 295 -10.28 -12.39 -30.67
C ALA A 295 -10.05 -12.13 -29.18
N ALA A 296 -9.31 -11.08 -28.85
CA ALA A 296 -9.10 -10.63 -27.48
C ALA A 296 -9.18 -9.11 -27.29
N ILE A 297 -9.34 -8.68 -26.04
CA ILE A 297 -9.28 -7.28 -25.59
C ILE A 297 -8.26 -7.16 -24.46
N TYR A 298 -7.31 -6.22 -24.56
CA TYR A 298 -6.43 -5.78 -23.49
C TYR A 298 -6.89 -4.39 -22.99
N LEU A 299 -7.32 -4.35 -21.73
CA LEU A 299 -7.70 -3.15 -20.98
C LEU A 299 -6.63 -2.84 -19.91
N GLY A 300 -5.59 -2.09 -20.28
CA GLY A 300 -4.54 -1.69 -19.34
C GLY A 300 -5.00 -0.69 -18.28
N GLY A 301 -4.02 -0.09 -17.59
CA GLY A 301 -4.30 0.87 -16.54
C GLY A 301 -4.58 2.29 -17.03
N GLY A 302 -4.90 3.16 -16.08
CA GLY A 302 -5.15 4.58 -16.29
C GLY A 302 -6.14 5.09 -15.26
N HIS A 303 -6.88 6.14 -15.61
CA HIS A 303 -7.80 6.84 -14.70
C HIS A 303 -9.24 6.86 -15.25
N PRO A 304 -9.91 5.70 -15.44
CA PRO A 304 -11.29 5.66 -15.90
C PRO A 304 -12.25 6.41 -14.95
N GLU A 305 -11.92 6.56 -13.67
CA GLU A 305 -12.65 7.38 -12.70
C GLU A 305 -12.73 8.86 -13.10
N ALA A 306 -11.66 9.42 -13.69
CA ALA A 306 -11.60 10.81 -14.13
C ALA A 306 -12.49 11.06 -15.36
N TYR A 307 -12.71 10.01 -16.16
CA TYR A 307 -13.51 10.06 -17.38
C TYR A 307 -14.86 9.33 -17.27
N ALA A 308 -15.26 8.92 -16.07
CA ALA A 308 -16.39 8.02 -15.83
C ALA A 308 -17.67 8.48 -16.53
N LYS A 309 -17.97 9.79 -16.52
CA LYS A 309 -19.15 10.36 -17.21
C LYS A 309 -19.14 10.12 -18.73
N ARG A 310 -17.98 10.20 -19.40
CA ARG A 310 -17.86 9.92 -20.85
C ARG A 310 -17.95 8.41 -21.11
N LEU A 311 -17.27 7.62 -20.28
CA LEU A 311 -17.28 6.16 -20.38
C LEU A 311 -18.69 5.57 -20.15
N THR A 312 -19.46 6.09 -19.20
CA THR A 312 -20.83 5.62 -18.92
C THR A 312 -21.83 6.07 -19.98
N GLN A 313 -21.53 7.10 -20.78
CA GLN A 313 -22.34 7.53 -21.93
C GLN A 313 -22.16 6.62 -23.15
N ASN A 314 -21.02 5.96 -23.30
CA ASN A 314 -20.72 5.06 -24.44
C ASN A 314 -21.42 3.69 -24.30
N LYS A 315 -22.76 3.69 -24.27
CA LYS A 315 -23.59 2.50 -23.99
C LYS A 315 -23.40 1.38 -25.01
N THR A 316 -23.10 1.69 -26.26
CA THR A 316 -22.85 0.70 -27.32
C THR A 316 -21.54 -0.04 -27.10
N LEU A 317 -20.46 0.64 -26.72
CA LEU A 317 -19.18 -0.02 -26.42
C LEU A 317 -19.26 -0.83 -25.13
N LEU A 318 -19.90 -0.30 -24.06
CA LEU A 318 -20.11 -1.04 -22.82
C LEU A 318 -20.85 -2.37 -23.07
N ALA A 319 -21.95 -2.32 -23.84
CA ALA A 319 -22.69 -3.51 -24.25
C ALA A 319 -21.86 -4.45 -25.14
N SER A 320 -21.02 -3.90 -26.02
CA SER A 320 -20.12 -4.68 -26.88
C SER A 320 -19.11 -5.48 -26.06
N ILE A 321 -18.42 -4.84 -25.10
CA ILE A 321 -17.41 -5.51 -24.27
C ILE A 321 -18.05 -6.58 -23.37
N HIS A 322 -19.20 -6.29 -22.77
CA HIS A 322 -19.93 -7.29 -21.98
C HIS A 322 -20.36 -8.50 -22.84
N ALA A 323 -20.92 -8.27 -24.02
CA ALA A 323 -21.34 -9.35 -24.92
C ALA A 323 -20.15 -10.15 -25.46
N PHE A 324 -19.03 -9.49 -25.76
CA PHE A 324 -17.78 -10.11 -26.19
C PHE A 324 -17.25 -11.10 -25.14
N ALA A 325 -17.14 -10.65 -23.89
CA ALA A 325 -16.72 -11.47 -22.75
C ALA A 325 -17.69 -12.65 -22.50
N ALA A 326 -19.00 -12.40 -22.54
CA ALA A 326 -20.03 -13.42 -22.32
C ALA A 326 -20.09 -14.48 -23.43
N ALA A 327 -19.75 -14.12 -24.68
CA ALA A 327 -19.73 -15.04 -25.82
C ALA A 327 -18.47 -15.94 -25.88
N GLY A 328 -17.46 -15.67 -25.05
CA GLY A 328 -16.22 -16.44 -24.94
C GLY A 328 -14.97 -15.76 -25.51
N GLY A 329 -15.05 -14.48 -25.89
CA GLY A 329 -13.86 -13.70 -26.25
C GLY A 329 -12.90 -13.53 -25.07
N VAL A 330 -11.60 -13.46 -25.34
CA VAL A 330 -10.56 -13.34 -24.31
C VAL A 330 -10.45 -11.89 -23.85
N VAL A 331 -10.46 -11.64 -22.53
CA VAL A 331 -10.28 -10.28 -21.99
C VAL A 331 -9.22 -10.30 -20.91
N TYR A 332 -8.21 -9.44 -21.05
CA TYR A 332 -7.16 -9.22 -20.06
C TYR A 332 -7.21 -7.77 -19.58
N ALA A 333 -7.27 -7.56 -18.26
CA ALA A 333 -7.47 -6.23 -17.69
C ALA A 333 -6.60 -5.96 -16.45
N GLU A 334 -6.05 -4.75 -16.37
CA GLU A 334 -5.11 -4.34 -15.33
C GLU A 334 -5.47 -2.95 -14.76
N GLY A 335 -5.35 -2.75 -13.45
CA GLY A 335 -5.58 -1.46 -12.77
C GLY A 335 -6.94 -0.85 -13.10
N GLY A 336 -6.94 0.24 -13.88
CA GLY A 336 -8.17 0.88 -14.40
C GLY A 336 -9.07 -0.06 -15.21
N GLY A 337 -8.51 -1.05 -15.93
CA GLY A 337 -9.28 -2.07 -16.63
C GLY A 337 -10.23 -2.84 -15.70
N LEU A 338 -9.81 -3.15 -14.47
CA LEU A 338 -10.66 -3.79 -13.45
C LEU A 338 -11.83 -2.91 -13.03
N LEU A 339 -11.61 -1.60 -12.88
CA LEU A 339 -12.67 -0.62 -12.57
C LEU A 339 -13.68 -0.55 -13.71
N TYR A 340 -13.22 -0.53 -14.96
CA TYR A 340 -14.07 -0.45 -16.14
C TYR A 340 -14.94 -1.71 -16.34
N LEU A 341 -14.38 -2.90 -16.05
CA LEU A 341 -15.12 -4.16 -16.08
C LEU A 341 -16.08 -4.37 -14.89
N SER A 342 -15.94 -3.58 -13.82
CA SER A 342 -16.88 -3.62 -12.69
C SER A 342 -18.27 -3.08 -13.07
N LYS A 343 -19.25 -3.26 -12.19
CA LYS A 343 -20.60 -2.73 -12.37
C LYS A 343 -20.65 -1.20 -12.29
N SER A 344 -19.87 -0.59 -11.40
CA SER A 344 -19.85 0.86 -11.20
C SER A 344 -18.71 1.32 -10.30
N ILE A 345 -18.19 2.53 -10.52
CA ILE A 345 -17.34 3.25 -9.56
C ILE A 345 -18.21 4.20 -8.70
N GLN A 346 -18.06 4.17 -7.38
CA GLN A 346 -18.70 5.05 -6.41
C GLN A 346 -17.77 6.21 -6.00
N ASN A 347 -18.34 7.22 -5.33
CA ASN A 347 -17.63 8.42 -4.82
C ASN A 347 -17.00 9.29 -5.92
N ILE A 348 -17.63 9.33 -7.11
CA ILE A 348 -17.20 10.07 -8.29
C ILE A 348 -18.36 10.88 -8.90
N GLY A 349 -18.80 11.92 -8.18
CA GLY A 349 -19.90 12.80 -8.60
C GLY A 349 -21.30 12.15 -8.56
N GLU A 350 -22.30 12.85 -9.12
CA GLU A 350 -23.73 12.53 -8.98
C GLU A 350 -24.32 11.71 -10.16
N PHE A 351 -23.50 11.17 -11.06
CA PHE A 351 -23.98 10.57 -12.32
C PHE A 351 -24.32 9.06 -12.21
N PRO A 352 -25.10 8.50 -13.16
CA PRO A 352 -25.32 7.05 -13.24
C PRO A 352 -24.02 6.35 -13.64
N ASN A 353 -23.37 5.71 -12.67
CA ASN A 353 -22.03 5.15 -12.83
C ASN A 353 -22.00 3.71 -13.36
N GLU A 354 -23.02 3.27 -14.12
CA GLU A 354 -23.04 1.92 -14.69
C GLU A 354 -22.05 1.78 -15.86
N LEU A 355 -21.04 0.93 -15.63
CA LEU A 355 -19.94 0.60 -16.55
C LEU A 355 -20.22 -0.73 -17.26
N VAL A 356 -19.19 -1.52 -17.59
CA VAL A 356 -19.36 -2.72 -18.42
C VAL A 356 -20.12 -3.82 -17.67
N GLY A 357 -19.85 -4.00 -16.37
CA GLY A 357 -20.57 -4.96 -15.53
C GLY A 357 -20.29 -6.44 -15.82
N VAL A 358 -19.15 -6.77 -16.45
CA VAL A 358 -18.67 -8.17 -16.58
C VAL A 358 -18.44 -8.78 -15.20
N PHE A 359 -17.92 -7.99 -14.26
CA PHE A 359 -17.93 -8.35 -12.85
C PHE A 359 -19.08 -7.63 -12.13
N PRO A 360 -19.89 -8.34 -11.31
CA PRO A 360 -21.11 -7.79 -10.73
C PRO A 360 -20.84 -6.90 -9.51
N PHE A 361 -19.63 -6.92 -8.96
CA PHE A 361 -19.20 -6.07 -7.85
C PHE A 361 -19.10 -4.60 -8.27
N ARG A 362 -19.09 -3.72 -7.27
CA ARG A 362 -18.82 -2.29 -7.46
C ARG A 362 -17.38 -1.98 -7.08
N THR A 363 -16.92 -0.80 -7.44
CA THR A 363 -15.69 -0.20 -6.95
C THR A 363 -15.98 1.17 -6.35
N ARG A 364 -15.06 1.72 -5.57
CA ARG A 364 -15.08 3.12 -5.10
C ARG A 364 -13.69 3.70 -5.09
N MET A 365 -13.59 5.02 -5.15
CA MET A 365 -12.34 5.72 -4.81
C MET A 365 -12.16 5.78 -3.29
N ALA A 366 -10.93 5.56 -2.84
CA ALA A 366 -10.51 5.73 -1.46
C ALA A 366 -9.95 7.16 -1.23
N PRO A 367 -9.84 7.64 0.01
CA PRO A 367 -9.16 8.88 0.35
C PRO A 367 -7.69 8.91 -0.10
N GLU A 368 -7.11 10.11 -0.18
CA GLU A 368 -5.73 10.31 -0.67
C GLU A 368 -4.66 9.60 0.17
N SER A 369 -4.80 9.54 1.49
CA SER A 369 -3.91 8.76 2.37
C SER A 369 -3.93 7.25 2.13
N ILE A 370 -4.88 6.72 1.35
CA ILE A 370 -5.02 5.28 1.05
C ILE A 370 -4.61 5.00 -0.40
N TRP A 371 -3.38 5.37 -0.73
CA TRP A 371 -2.72 4.98 -1.97
C TRP A 371 -2.03 3.62 -1.79
N ARG A 372 -2.47 2.61 -2.55
CA ARG A 372 -1.82 1.29 -2.58
C ARG A 372 -0.80 1.29 -3.70
N SER A 373 0.49 1.39 -3.37
CA SER A 373 1.59 1.19 -4.31
C SER A 373 2.55 0.10 -3.84
N GLY A 374 3.13 -0.67 -4.77
CA GLY A 374 4.23 -1.59 -4.47
C GLY A 374 4.51 -2.60 -5.58
N TYR A 375 5.73 -3.17 -5.55
CA TYR A 375 6.08 -4.33 -6.35
C TYR A 375 5.43 -5.59 -5.78
N VAL A 376 4.96 -6.48 -6.66
CA VAL A 376 4.32 -7.73 -6.29
C VAL A 376 4.63 -8.83 -7.30
N GLU A 377 5.04 -9.99 -6.81
CA GLU A 377 5.05 -11.19 -7.64
C GLU A 377 3.68 -11.88 -7.53
N VAL A 378 3.12 -12.27 -8.66
CA VAL A 378 1.89 -13.06 -8.72
C VAL A 378 2.22 -14.50 -9.05
N GLU A 379 1.61 -15.43 -8.32
CA GLU A 379 1.43 -16.83 -8.75
C GLU A 379 0.02 -16.94 -9.35
N VAL A 380 -0.06 -17.33 -10.63
CA VAL A 380 -1.32 -17.52 -11.35
C VAL A 380 -1.99 -18.83 -10.91
N LEU A 381 -3.26 -18.76 -10.51
CA LEU A 381 -4.03 -19.91 -10.03
C LEU A 381 -4.69 -20.70 -11.17
N ASP A 382 -5.03 -21.97 -10.88
CA ASP A 382 -5.66 -22.94 -11.81
C ASP A 382 -6.97 -22.46 -12.47
N HIS A 383 -7.61 -21.42 -11.91
CA HIS A 383 -8.83 -20.82 -12.45
C HIS A 383 -8.57 -19.83 -13.61
N SER A 384 -7.30 -19.55 -13.95
CA SER A 384 -6.94 -18.73 -15.09
C SER A 384 -7.09 -19.50 -16.41
N ARG A 385 -7.84 -18.92 -17.35
CA ARG A 385 -7.90 -19.38 -18.76
C ARG A 385 -7.14 -18.49 -19.74
N VAL A 386 -6.56 -17.39 -19.25
CA VAL A 386 -5.90 -16.34 -20.08
C VAL A 386 -4.38 -16.32 -19.87
N LEU A 387 -3.94 -16.59 -18.64
CA LEU A 387 -2.55 -16.66 -18.21
C LEU A 387 -2.21 -18.09 -17.71
N PRO A 388 -0.94 -18.53 -17.79
CA PRO A 388 -0.55 -19.90 -17.48
C PRO A 388 -0.67 -20.22 -15.97
N PRO A 389 -1.47 -21.22 -15.56
CA PRO A 389 -1.52 -21.69 -14.17
C PRO A 389 -0.15 -22.10 -13.62
N GLY A 390 0.09 -21.80 -12.35
CA GLY A 390 1.39 -21.98 -11.68
C GLY A 390 2.49 -21.00 -12.12
N GLY A 391 2.24 -20.18 -13.14
CA GLY A 391 3.18 -19.17 -13.62
C GLY A 391 3.44 -18.11 -12.55
N ARG A 392 4.71 -17.82 -12.29
CA ARG A 392 5.14 -16.68 -11.46
C ARG A 392 5.52 -15.51 -12.36
N ILE A 393 4.99 -14.33 -12.08
CA ILE A 393 5.12 -13.15 -12.93
C ILE A 393 5.34 -11.91 -12.03
N HIS A 394 6.32 -11.07 -12.37
CA HIS A 394 6.56 -9.81 -11.67
C HIS A 394 5.63 -8.70 -12.19
N GLY A 395 5.13 -7.92 -11.24
CA GLY A 395 4.15 -6.88 -11.50
C GLY A 395 4.20 -5.77 -10.45
N HIS A 396 3.34 -4.79 -10.65
CA HIS A 396 3.24 -3.60 -9.81
C HIS A 396 1.76 -3.28 -9.56
N VAL A 397 1.44 -2.92 -8.33
CA VAL A 397 0.13 -2.39 -7.95
C VAL A 397 0.31 -0.89 -7.70
N SER A 398 -0.54 -0.05 -8.30
CA SER A 398 -0.66 1.38 -7.97
C SER A 398 -2.09 1.87 -8.19
N HIS A 399 -2.88 1.97 -7.12
CA HIS A 399 -4.27 2.44 -7.21
C HIS A 399 -4.78 3.07 -5.90
N ARG A 400 -5.82 3.90 -6.03
CA ARG A 400 -6.54 4.56 -4.93
C ARG A 400 -8.02 4.13 -4.91
N SER A 401 -8.27 2.85 -5.13
CA SER A 401 -9.62 2.31 -5.31
C SER A 401 -9.79 0.98 -4.60
N GLN A 402 -11.03 0.61 -4.29
CA GLN A 402 -11.37 -0.62 -3.60
C GLN A 402 -12.59 -1.26 -4.25
N VAL A 403 -12.66 -2.59 -4.24
CA VAL A 403 -13.89 -3.32 -4.58
C VAL A 403 -14.86 -3.21 -3.39
N VAL A 404 -16.11 -2.88 -3.70
CA VAL A 404 -17.21 -2.72 -2.74
C VAL A 404 -18.24 -3.80 -3.04
N GLU A 405 -18.81 -4.40 -2.00
CA GLU A 405 -19.62 -5.63 -2.07
C GLU A 405 -18.78 -6.82 -2.59
N GLU A 406 -17.88 -7.34 -1.74
CA GLU A 406 -17.08 -8.50 -2.11
C GLU A 406 -17.93 -9.77 -2.22
N ILE A 407 -17.81 -10.46 -3.35
CA ILE A 407 -18.18 -11.89 -3.47
C ILE A 407 -17.22 -12.67 -2.57
N VAL A 408 -17.65 -12.78 -1.31
CA VAL A 408 -17.22 -13.72 -0.26
C VAL A 408 -15.70 -13.96 -0.12
N ARG A 409 -14.99 -13.04 0.56
CA ARG A 409 -14.06 -13.50 1.61
C ARG A 409 -14.87 -13.85 2.85
N SER A 410 -14.87 -15.13 3.22
CA SER A 410 -14.97 -15.51 4.63
C SER A 410 -13.57 -15.43 5.24
N ALA A 411 -13.48 -15.11 6.53
CA ALA A 411 -12.20 -14.90 7.22
C ALA A 411 -11.35 -16.17 7.40
N PHE A 412 -11.78 -17.31 6.85
CA PHE A 412 -11.08 -18.61 6.94
C PHE A 412 -10.71 -19.19 5.56
N GLY A 413 -10.60 -18.34 4.53
CA GLY A 413 -9.96 -18.73 3.25
C GLY A 413 -10.80 -19.61 2.33
N SER A 414 -12.08 -19.84 2.64
CA SER A 414 -13.05 -20.44 1.71
C SER A 414 -14.16 -19.43 1.42
N VAL A 415 -14.29 -19.02 0.17
CA VAL A 415 -15.42 -19.34 -0.72
C VAL A 415 -15.08 -18.78 -2.11
N CYS A 416 -14.80 -19.65 -3.06
CA CYS A 416 -15.42 -19.53 -4.38
C CYS A 416 -16.46 -20.64 -4.39
N SER A 417 -17.75 -20.33 -4.29
CA SER A 417 -18.76 -21.35 -4.54
C SER A 417 -18.84 -21.51 -6.05
N GLU A 418 -18.74 -22.76 -6.52
CA GLU A 418 -18.88 -23.14 -7.93
C GLU A 418 -20.18 -22.58 -8.56
N GLN A 419 -21.16 -22.28 -7.71
CA GLN A 419 -22.46 -21.68 -8.00
C GLN A 419 -22.39 -20.23 -8.56
N SER A 420 -21.27 -19.51 -8.37
CA SER A 420 -21.13 -18.10 -8.78
C SER A 420 -20.36 -17.90 -10.09
N GLY A 421 -19.49 -18.85 -10.47
CA GLY A 421 -18.69 -18.79 -11.70
C GLY A 421 -17.49 -17.81 -11.68
N TYR A 422 -17.27 -17.07 -10.59
CA TYR A 422 -16.11 -16.19 -10.41
C TYR A 422 -15.04 -16.87 -9.55
N SER A 423 -13.76 -16.55 -9.77
CA SER A 423 -12.66 -17.07 -8.96
C SER A 423 -11.52 -16.07 -8.82
N PHE A 424 -10.73 -16.18 -7.74
CA PHE A 424 -9.46 -15.44 -7.66
C PHE A 424 -8.47 -15.96 -8.70
N VAL A 425 -7.68 -15.06 -9.30
CA VAL A 425 -6.73 -15.40 -10.36
C VAL A 425 -5.27 -15.39 -9.90
N TYR A 426 -4.93 -14.57 -8.89
CA TYR A 426 -3.57 -14.46 -8.37
C TYR A 426 -3.50 -14.77 -6.87
N ARG A 427 -2.43 -15.45 -6.48
CA ARG A 427 -1.85 -15.35 -5.14
C ARG A 427 -0.69 -14.35 -5.21
N LEU A 428 -0.69 -13.36 -4.33
CA LEU A 428 0.30 -12.30 -4.28
C LEU A 428 1.39 -12.60 -3.25
N HIS A 429 2.63 -12.34 -3.66
CA HIS A 429 3.83 -12.35 -2.83
C HIS A 429 4.42 -10.92 -2.80
N PRO A 430 4.13 -10.13 -1.75
CA PRO A 430 4.69 -8.79 -1.58
C PRO A 430 6.22 -8.84 -1.43
N GLN A 431 6.90 -7.85 -1.99
CA GLN A 431 8.37 -7.79 -2.01
C GLN A 431 9.01 -7.60 -0.63
N ASP A 432 8.45 -6.72 0.22
CA ASP A 432 9.08 -6.27 1.48
C ASP A 432 8.58 -7.02 2.73
N ASP A 433 7.82 -8.09 2.59
CA ASP A 433 7.17 -8.79 3.71
C ASP A 433 7.10 -10.31 3.46
N GLU A 434 8.22 -11.02 3.70
CA GLU A 434 8.26 -12.49 3.69
C GLU A 434 7.35 -13.12 4.78
N SER A 435 6.96 -12.33 5.79
CA SER A 435 5.95 -12.70 6.80
C SER A 435 4.51 -12.48 6.34
N ALA A 436 4.26 -11.85 5.19
CA ALA A 436 2.92 -11.62 4.68
C ALA A 436 2.25 -12.95 4.35
N VAL A 437 1.19 -13.29 5.10
CA VAL A 437 0.26 -14.34 4.67
C VAL A 437 -0.25 -13.98 3.27
N ALA A 438 0.06 -14.85 2.31
CA ALA A 438 -0.20 -14.65 0.89
C ALA A 438 -1.64 -14.19 0.65
N THR A 439 -1.77 -13.07 -0.06
CA THR A 439 -3.08 -12.46 -0.30
C THR A 439 -3.59 -12.84 -1.68
N TYR A 440 -4.87 -13.17 -1.78
CA TYR A 440 -5.51 -13.45 -3.06
C TYR A 440 -6.05 -12.15 -3.69
N GLU A 441 -5.84 -11.96 -4.99
CA GLU A 441 -6.30 -10.79 -5.74
C GLU A 441 -6.59 -11.14 -7.21
N GLY A 442 -7.30 -10.24 -7.89
CA GLY A 442 -7.74 -10.38 -9.27
C GLY A 442 -8.86 -11.40 -9.42
N TYR A 443 -9.61 -11.28 -10.51
CA TYR A 443 -10.86 -12.00 -10.74
C TYR A 443 -10.84 -12.66 -12.12
N SER A 444 -11.24 -13.93 -12.15
CA SER A 444 -11.42 -14.74 -13.34
C SER A 444 -12.91 -15.02 -13.55
N TRP A 445 -13.39 -14.94 -14.79
CA TRP A 445 -14.73 -15.37 -15.22
C TRP A 445 -14.70 -15.74 -16.71
N ASN A 446 -15.12 -16.96 -17.06
CA ASN A 446 -14.96 -17.49 -18.44
C ASN A 446 -13.52 -17.32 -18.96
N ASN A 447 -13.34 -16.50 -20.01
CA ASN A 447 -12.05 -16.16 -20.63
C ASN A 447 -11.62 -14.71 -20.27
N VAL A 448 -12.11 -14.18 -19.15
CA VAL A 448 -11.77 -12.85 -18.61
C VAL A 448 -10.86 -13.00 -17.41
N VAL A 449 -9.78 -12.23 -17.38
CA VAL A 449 -8.92 -12.00 -16.20
C VAL A 449 -8.80 -10.50 -15.97
N ALA A 450 -9.08 -10.04 -14.75
CA ALA A 450 -8.96 -8.63 -14.36
C ALA A 450 -8.34 -8.46 -12.98
N SER A 451 -7.38 -7.55 -12.82
CA SER A 451 -6.67 -7.35 -11.54
C SER A 451 -6.19 -5.90 -11.34
N TYR A 452 -5.80 -5.54 -10.12
CA TYR A 452 -5.10 -4.29 -9.84
C TYR A 452 -3.61 -4.34 -10.19
N VAL A 453 -3.06 -5.54 -10.42
CA VAL A 453 -1.65 -5.72 -10.78
C VAL A 453 -1.43 -5.41 -12.28
N HIS A 454 -0.42 -4.59 -12.56
CA HIS A 454 0.18 -4.41 -13.88
C HIS A 454 1.37 -5.37 -14.04
N LEU A 455 1.26 -6.37 -14.90
CA LEU A 455 2.29 -7.36 -15.14
C LEU A 455 3.30 -6.90 -16.18
N GLN A 456 4.57 -7.30 -15.98
CA GLN A 456 5.63 -7.15 -16.96
C GLN A 456 5.92 -8.55 -17.54
N PHE A 457 5.48 -8.80 -18.78
CA PHE A 457 5.61 -10.11 -19.42
C PHE A 457 7.08 -10.53 -19.65
N ALA A 458 8.04 -9.61 -19.52
CA ALA A 458 9.46 -9.93 -19.59
C ALA A 458 9.92 -10.85 -18.45
N SER A 459 9.26 -10.80 -17.28
CA SER A 459 9.50 -11.72 -16.17
C SER A 459 9.01 -13.15 -16.43
N SER A 460 8.03 -13.30 -17.33
CA SER A 460 7.45 -14.59 -17.71
C SER A 460 6.85 -14.52 -19.12
N PRO A 461 7.65 -14.73 -20.18
CA PRO A 461 7.17 -14.64 -21.56
C PRO A 461 6.05 -15.64 -21.90
N GLU A 462 5.91 -16.73 -21.14
CA GLU A 462 4.79 -17.68 -21.24
C GLU A 462 3.43 -17.01 -20.98
N ALA A 463 3.37 -15.90 -20.23
CA ALA A 463 2.16 -15.13 -20.02
C ALA A 463 1.65 -14.53 -21.35
N ALA A 464 2.54 -13.89 -22.11
CA ALA A 464 2.23 -13.33 -23.42
C ALA A 464 1.88 -14.43 -24.43
N SER A 465 2.67 -15.51 -24.51
CA SER A 465 2.39 -16.60 -25.45
C SER A 465 1.08 -17.33 -25.15
N THR A 466 0.74 -17.51 -23.88
CA THR A 466 -0.54 -18.13 -23.46
C THR A 466 -1.72 -17.24 -23.85
N LEU A 467 -1.63 -15.93 -23.60
CA LEU A 467 -2.68 -14.99 -23.98
C LEU A 467 -2.92 -15.00 -25.50
N VAL A 468 -1.87 -14.99 -26.31
CA VAL A 468 -1.96 -15.07 -27.78
C VAL A 468 -2.54 -16.42 -28.22
N THR A 469 -2.05 -17.54 -27.67
CA THR A 469 -2.56 -18.89 -28.00
C THR A 469 -4.04 -19.02 -27.65
N LYS A 470 -4.46 -18.54 -26.48
CA LYS A 470 -5.86 -18.57 -26.04
C LYS A 470 -6.76 -17.67 -26.87
N SER A 471 -6.22 -16.58 -27.41
CA SER A 471 -6.94 -15.75 -28.39
C SER A 471 -7.21 -16.51 -29.69
N GLN A 472 -6.33 -17.43 -30.12
CA GLN A 472 -6.52 -18.22 -31.36
C GLN A 472 -7.61 -19.30 -31.22
N GLU A 473 -7.97 -19.68 -30.00
CA GLU A 473 -9.04 -20.66 -29.72
C GLU A 473 -10.46 -20.04 -29.81
N VAL A 474 -10.57 -18.72 -30.02
CA VAL A 474 -11.85 -17.99 -30.01
C VAL A 474 -12.58 -18.10 -31.35
N ASP A 475 -13.86 -18.50 -31.30
CA ASP A 475 -14.80 -18.36 -32.43
C ASP A 475 -15.22 -16.90 -32.60
N VAL A 476 -14.40 -16.15 -33.33
CA VAL A 476 -14.58 -14.73 -33.61
C VAL A 476 -15.93 -14.42 -34.28
N VAL A 477 -16.45 -15.34 -35.12
CA VAL A 477 -17.74 -15.14 -35.81
C VAL A 477 -18.88 -15.14 -34.80
N LYS A 478 -18.97 -16.19 -33.99
CA LYS A 478 -19.99 -16.32 -32.93
C LYS A 478 -19.92 -15.19 -31.90
N VAL A 479 -18.71 -14.74 -31.56
CA VAL A 479 -18.49 -13.60 -30.66
C VAL A 479 -19.04 -12.32 -31.29
N PHE A 480 -18.74 -12.03 -32.55
CA PHE A 480 -19.23 -10.81 -33.21
C PHE A 480 -20.72 -10.83 -33.56
N GLU A 481 -21.34 -11.99 -33.78
CA GLU A 481 -22.81 -12.11 -33.84
C GLU A 481 -23.46 -11.66 -32.52
N SER A 482 -22.88 -12.08 -31.39
CA SER A 482 -23.35 -11.72 -30.05
C SER A 482 -23.17 -10.22 -29.76
N VAL A 483 -22.01 -9.66 -30.12
CA VAL A 483 -21.73 -8.22 -30.04
C VAL A 483 -22.72 -7.41 -30.90
N ALA A 484 -22.94 -7.79 -32.15
CA ALA A 484 -23.86 -7.10 -33.05
C ALA A 484 -25.31 -7.11 -32.53
N GLN A 485 -25.74 -8.19 -31.85
CA GLN A 485 -27.04 -8.25 -31.21
C GLN A 485 -27.12 -7.32 -29.98
N ALA A 486 -26.08 -7.25 -29.16
CA ALA A 486 -26.03 -6.35 -28.00
C ALA A 486 -26.02 -4.87 -28.41
N VAL A 487 -25.24 -4.50 -29.45
CA VAL A 487 -25.22 -3.14 -30.00
C VAL A 487 -26.59 -2.70 -30.51
N LYS A 488 -27.33 -3.58 -31.21
CA LYS A 488 -28.71 -3.29 -31.67
C LYS A 488 -29.66 -2.97 -30.52
N VAL A 489 -29.52 -3.65 -29.37
CA VAL A 489 -30.32 -3.38 -28.17
C VAL A 489 -29.90 -2.07 -27.51
N ALA A 490 -28.60 -1.82 -27.36
CA ALA A 490 -28.08 -0.59 -26.76
C ALA A 490 -28.37 0.68 -27.59
N SER A 491 -28.37 0.56 -28.92
CA SER A 491 -28.56 1.69 -29.85
C SER A 491 -30.03 2.11 -30.03
N ASN A 492 -31.01 1.34 -29.52
CA ASN A 492 -32.43 1.54 -29.84
C ASN A 492 -33.32 1.73 -28.58
N PRO A 493 -33.12 2.80 -27.78
CA PRO A 493 -33.67 2.92 -26.43
C PRO A 493 -35.12 3.48 -26.36
N VAL A 494 -36.05 3.08 -27.24
CA VAL A 494 -37.47 3.52 -27.14
C VAL A 494 -38.46 2.40 -27.51
N GLY A 495 -39.31 1.97 -26.56
CA GLY A 495 -40.30 0.92 -26.84
C GLY A 495 -41.37 0.59 -25.79
N LYS A 496 -41.67 1.48 -24.83
CA LYS A 496 -42.59 1.26 -23.67
C LYS A 496 -42.14 0.15 -22.70
N SER A 497 -42.65 0.26 -21.46
CA SER A 497 -42.57 -0.82 -20.47
C SER A 497 -43.17 -2.12 -21.04
N PRO A 498 -42.51 -3.29 -20.89
CA PRO A 498 -43.19 -4.56 -21.04
C PRO A 498 -44.39 -4.57 -20.10
N GLN A 499 -45.59 -4.82 -20.64
CA GLN A 499 -46.72 -5.16 -19.79
C GLN A 499 -46.33 -6.35 -18.92
N LYS A 500 -46.80 -6.37 -17.67
CA LYS A 500 -46.68 -7.54 -16.80
C LYS A 500 -47.34 -8.75 -17.49
N HIS A 501 -46.58 -9.56 -18.20
CA HIS A 501 -46.98 -10.93 -18.46
C HIS A 501 -46.92 -11.66 -17.13
N GLY A 502 -48.11 -11.95 -16.59
CA GLY A 502 -48.25 -12.60 -15.31
C GLY A 502 -47.62 -13.99 -15.38
N PHE A 503 -46.69 -14.26 -14.48
CA PHE A 503 -46.37 -15.63 -14.11
C PHE A 503 -47.64 -16.24 -13.52
N ASN A 504 -48.27 -17.13 -14.29
CA ASN A 504 -49.45 -17.86 -13.86
C ASN A 504 -49.01 -19.01 -12.95
N SER A 505 -48.83 -18.73 -11.66
CA SER A 505 -48.49 -19.74 -10.66
C SER A 505 -49.77 -20.40 -10.13
N ASP A 506 -50.17 -21.51 -10.75
CA ASP A 506 -51.22 -22.40 -10.24
C ASP A 506 -50.79 -23.03 -8.91
N LEU A 507 -51.19 -22.41 -7.79
CA LEU A 507 -51.15 -23.03 -6.46
C LEU A 507 -52.45 -22.73 -5.72
N LYS A 508 -53.25 -23.78 -5.54
CA LYS A 508 -54.61 -23.75 -4.98
C LYS A 508 -54.59 -23.25 -3.53
N ALA A 509 -55.15 -22.07 -3.27
CA ALA A 509 -55.43 -21.57 -1.93
C ALA A 509 -56.89 -21.88 -1.53
N THR A 510 -57.06 -22.62 -0.44
CA THR A 510 -58.37 -23.07 0.05
C THR A 510 -59.06 -22.01 0.91
N LYS A 511 -60.28 -21.61 0.53
CA LYS A 511 -61.39 -21.06 1.37
C LYS A 511 -61.06 -20.02 2.48
N LEU A 512 -61.45 -18.75 2.22
CA LEU A 512 -62.56 -17.99 2.86
C LEU A 512 -62.63 -17.83 4.42
N PRO A 513 -63.33 -16.80 4.99
CA PRO A 513 -63.92 -15.58 4.38
C PRO A 513 -63.85 -14.24 5.20
N ARG A 514 -64.17 -13.12 4.51
CA ARG A 514 -64.98 -11.95 4.98
C ARG A 514 -64.40 -11.04 6.11
N ILE A 515 -64.78 -9.76 6.25
CA ILE A 515 -65.99 -9.02 5.83
C ILE A 515 -65.67 -7.51 5.63
N ALA A 516 -66.28 -6.88 4.60
CA ALA A 516 -66.83 -5.49 4.53
C ALA A 516 -66.01 -4.24 4.99
N ARG A 517 -66.27 -2.98 4.55
CA ARG A 517 -67.32 -2.43 3.68
C ARG A 517 -66.94 -1.04 3.14
N SER A 518 -67.31 -0.77 1.89
CA SER A 518 -67.87 0.49 1.35
C SER A 518 -67.24 1.88 1.62
N ALA A 519 -67.16 2.61 0.50
CA ALA A 519 -67.54 4.01 0.26
C ALA A 519 -66.39 5.03 0.10
N SER A 520 -66.21 5.85 -0.97
CA SER A 520 -66.80 6.07 -2.33
C SER A 520 -67.17 7.55 -2.53
N PHE A 521 -67.04 8.04 -3.77
CA PHE A 521 -67.48 9.36 -4.28
C PHE A 521 -66.69 10.59 -3.76
N ASP A 522 -66.41 11.63 -4.55
CA ASP A 522 -66.31 11.79 -6.02
C ASP A 522 -65.88 13.24 -6.35
N ASN A 523 -65.20 13.47 -7.49
CA ASN A 523 -65.30 14.66 -8.37
C ASN A 523 -65.07 16.10 -7.77
N MET A 524 -64.80 17.18 -8.52
CA MET A 524 -64.67 17.40 -9.97
C MET A 524 -63.75 18.62 -10.27
N ASP A 525 -63.47 18.84 -11.57
CA ASP A 525 -62.60 19.89 -12.14
C ASP A 525 -63.08 21.36 -12.08
N SER A 526 -62.11 22.25 -12.41
CA SER A 526 -62.27 23.57 -13.07
C SER A 526 -62.59 24.80 -12.17
N MET A 527 -62.27 26.05 -12.53
CA MET A 527 -61.61 26.61 -13.74
C MET A 527 -60.92 27.97 -13.46
N LYS A 528 -60.06 28.39 -14.42
CA LYS A 528 -59.46 29.72 -14.71
C LYS A 528 -60.05 30.99 -14.05
N GLY A 529 -59.16 31.94 -13.74
CA GLY A 529 -59.42 33.39 -13.59
C GLY A 529 -58.10 34.18 -13.49
N GLY A 530 -58.04 35.48 -13.83
CA GLY A 530 -56.78 36.25 -13.73
C GLY A 530 -56.88 37.77 -13.96
N VAL A 531 -55.70 38.39 -14.15
CA VAL A 531 -55.43 39.75 -14.68
C VAL A 531 -55.38 40.94 -13.68
N HIS A 532 -54.45 41.89 -13.97
CA HIS A 532 -54.20 43.25 -13.39
C HIS A 532 -53.45 43.36 -12.03
N THR A 533 -52.60 44.37 -11.74
CA THR A 533 -51.89 45.45 -12.52
C THR A 533 -50.83 46.16 -11.64
N LYS A 534 -49.73 46.65 -12.25
CA LYS A 534 -48.83 47.79 -11.84
C LYS A 534 -48.22 47.84 -10.41
N ASP A 535 -47.10 48.47 -10.09
CA ASP A 535 -45.86 48.98 -10.73
C ASP A 535 -45.09 49.77 -9.63
N ARG A 536 -43.75 49.84 -9.71
CA ARG A 536 -42.79 50.79 -9.06
C ARG A 536 -42.09 50.47 -7.71
N SER A 537 -40.84 50.97 -7.69
CA SER A 537 -39.80 51.05 -6.62
C SER A 537 -39.27 49.71 -6.07
N ASP A 538 -37.99 49.37 -6.12
CA ASP A 538 -36.83 50.08 -6.70
C ASP A 538 -35.82 49.12 -7.36
N GLN A 539 -35.23 49.58 -8.46
CA GLN A 539 -34.04 48.97 -9.07
C GLN A 539 -32.78 49.67 -8.56
N MET A 540 -31.72 48.92 -8.25
CA MET A 540 -30.37 49.39 -8.57
C MET A 540 -29.39 48.27 -8.94
N LYS A 541 -29.24 48.10 -10.26
CA LYS A 541 -27.99 47.82 -11.00
C LYS A 541 -27.30 46.45 -10.81
N LEU A 542 -27.59 45.56 -11.77
CA LEU A 542 -26.72 44.47 -12.22
C LEU A 542 -25.99 44.89 -13.52
N HIS A 543 -24.81 44.31 -13.78
CA HIS A 543 -23.91 44.49 -14.96
C HIS A 543 -23.12 45.83 -15.01
N ARG A 544 -21.78 45.85 -14.96
CA ARG A 544 -20.78 45.17 -15.82
C ARG A 544 -19.38 45.07 -15.15
N TYR A 545 -18.46 44.39 -15.87
CA TYR A 545 -17.03 44.13 -15.61
C TYR A 545 -16.77 43.02 -14.58
N SER A 546 -16.10 41.89 -14.88
CA SER A 546 -14.98 41.54 -15.79
C SER A 546 -13.61 42.01 -15.29
N MET A 547 -12.74 41.03 -15.04
CA MET A 547 -11.31 41.12 -14.69
C MET A 547 -10.93 42.08 -13.55
N GLU A 548 -10.72 41.50 -12.35
CA GLU A 548 -9.68 41.84 -11.37
C GLU A 548 -10.01 41.11 -10.06
N HIS A 549 -9.25 40.06 -9.72
CA HIS A 549 -9.08 39.54 -8.35
C HIS A 549 -7.77 38.71 -8.25
N ALA A 550 -6.70 39.32 -8.77
CA ALA A 550 -5.34 38.95 -8.45
C ALA A 550 -4.67 40.17 -7.81
N GLN A 551 -3.87 39.93 -6.77
CA GLN A 551 -3.00 40.88 -6.05
C GLN A 551 -3.63 41.82 -4.99
N HIS A 552 -2.86 41.96 -3.91
CA HIS A 552 -3.05 42.80 -2.70
C HIS A 552 -4.25 42.45 -1.79
N THR A 553 -4.05 42.20 -0.50
CA THR A 553 -3.12 42.88 0.42
C THR A 553 -2.01 42.03 1.06
N TRP A 554 -0.80 42.60 1.03
CA TRP A 554 0.30 42.34 1.97
C TRP A 554 0.36 43.52 2.97
N ARG A 555 0.96 43.32 4.15
CA ARG A 555 1.30 44.31 5.22
C ARG A 555 0.20 44.84 6.16
N ILE A 556 0.01 44.15 7.29
CA ILE A 556 0.07 44.65 8.70
C ILE A 556 0.53 43.42 9.52
N SER A 557 1.52 43.40 10.41
CA SER A 557 2.49 44.39 10.92
C SER A 557 3.82 43.71 11.33
N THR A 558 4.92 44.47 11.30
CA THR A 558 6.23 44.11 11.91
C THR A 558 6.56 45.07 13.07
N GLY A 559 7.20 44.57 14.14
CA GLY A 559 7.67 45.34 15.30
C GLY A 559 6.58 45.56 16.37
N LEU A 560 6.89 45.75 17.67
CA LEU A 560 8.15 45.90 18.43
C LEU A 560 8.05 45.00 19.71
N TRP A 561 9.05 44.70 20.54
CA TRP A 561 10.20 45.48 21.03
C TRP A 561 11.44 44.64 21.36
N THR A 562 12.59 45.30 21.30
CA THR A 562 13.94 44.83 21.65
C THR A 562 14.41 45.33 23.02
N SER A 563 15.50 44.70 23.51
CA SER A 563 16.54 45.25 24.40
C SER A 563 16.43 45.09 25.93
N VAL A 564 17.64 45.14 26.54
CA VAL A 564 18.08 44.98 27.94
C VAL A 564 18.57 43.56 28.28
N ALA A 565 19.85 43.32 28.59
CA ALA A 565 21.06 44.13 28.40
C ALA A 565 22.30 43.22 28.30
N SER A 566 23.38 43.76 27.73
CA SER A 566 24.73 43.20 27.74
C SER A 566 25.38 43.28 29.13
N ALA A 567 26.15 42.26 29.49
CA ALA A 567 27.23 42.35 30.48
C ALA A 567 28.32 41.34 30.11
N ASP A 568 29.57 41.81 30.04
CA ASP A 568 30.75 41.05 29.70
C ASP A 568 31.15 40.05 30.81
N LEU A 569 31.95 39.05 30.45
CA LEU A 569 33.15 38.67 31.22
C LEU A 569 34.13 37.88 30.35
N GLU A 570 35.41 38.13 30.58
CA GLU A 570 36.53 37.79 29.70
C GLU A 570 37.14 36.38 29.96
N ASP A 571 37.98 35.96 29.01
CA ASP A 571 39.21 35.15 29.15
C ASP A 571 39.30 33.94 30.10
N GLY A 572 39.81 32.82 29.53
CA GLY A 572 40.14 31.60 30.27
C GLY A 572 40.88 30.55 29.45
N ALA A 573 42.12 30.84 29.03
CA ALA A 573 42.96 29.89 28.31
C ALA A 573 43.30 28.63 29.14
N GLY A 574 43.38 27.44 28.52
CA GLY A 574 43.69 26.20 29.26
C GLY A 574 43.95 24.94 28.44
N LYS A 575 45.17 24.81 27.87
CA LYS A 575 45.64 23.57 27.21
C LYS A 575 45.66 22.37 28.18
N LYS A 576 45.14 21.21 27.73
CA LYS A 576 45.55 19.83 28.09
C LYS A 576 44.71 18.84 27.25
N GLY A 577 45.26 17.85 26.55
CA GLY A 577 46.66 17.56 26.27
C GLY A 577 46.75 16.27 25.45
N GLU A 578 47.56 16.25 24.39
CA GLU A 578 47.76 15.08 23.53
C GLU A 578 48.52 13.96 24.27
N ARG A 579 47.97 12.74 24.24
CA ARG A 579 48.62 11.44 24.46
C ARG A 579 47.51 10.37 24.34
N PHE A 580 47.58 9.34 23.49
CA PHE A 580 48.72 8.72 22.83
C PHE A 580 48.47 8.46 21.33
N LEU A 581 49.47 8.75 20.51
CA LEU A 581 49.68 8.08 19.22
C LEU A 581 50.76 7.00 19.38
N LEU A 582 50.60 5.92 18.61
CA LEU A 582 51.56 4.89 18.19
C LEU A 582 51.29 3.46 18.71
N GLY A 583 51.10 2.57 17.73
CA GLY A 583 50.76 1.15 17.86
C GLY A 583 50.41 0.59 16.48
N LEU A 584 51.30 0.78 15.51
CA LEU A 584 51.09 0.36 14.11
C LEU A 584 51.13 -1.17 13.95
N SER A 585 50.38 -1.64 12.95
CA SER A 585 50.62 -2.88 12.16
C SER A 585 50.89 -4.19 12.92
N ASN A 586 49.91 -5.10 12.90
CA ASN A 586 50.08 -6.49 12.43
C ASN A 586 48.78 -7.31 12.53
N TRP A 587 48.04 -7.46 11.42
CA TRP A 587 47.48 -8.74 10.95
C TRP A 587 46.66 -8.58 9.65
N LYS A 588 47.27 -9.00 8.54
CA LYS A 588 46.58 -9.47 7.33
C LYS A 588 47.22 -10.80 6.96
N GLY A 589 46.46 -11.88 6.94
CA GLY A 589 46.93 -13.22 6.56
C GLY A 589 46.41 -14.30 7.51
N ALA A 590 46.03 -15.46 6.94
CA ALA A 590 45.24 -16.53 7.56
C ALA A 590 43.76 -16.13 7.81
N MET A 591 42.73 -16.88 7.40
CA MET A 591 42.64 -18.14 6.65
C MET A 591 41.62 -18.02 5.51
N ASN A 592 41.96 -18.56 4.34
CA ASN A 592 40.99 -18.95 3.32
C ASN A 592 41.54 -20.16 2.57
N ARG A 593 41.19 -21.35 3.05
CA ARG A 593 41.41 -22.71 2.51
C ARG A 593 40.76 -23.70 3.48
N ASP A 594 39.79 -24.46 2.98
CA ASP A 594 39.39 -25.83 3.39
C ASP A 594 37.89 -26.06 3.20
N ALA A 595 37.46 -26.35 1.95
CA ALA A 595 36.18 -27.01 1.63
C ALA A 595 36.10 -27.45 0.15
N ALA A 596 37.15 -28.04 -0.42
CA ALA A 596 37.12 -28.58 -1.79
C ALA A 596 38.13 -29.72 -1.98
N ASP A 597 37.91 -30.85 -1.31
CA ASP A 597 38.40 -32.18 -1.75
C ASP A 597 37.91 -33.31 -0.83
N ARG A 598 36.91 -34.08 -1.26
CA ARG A 598 36.69 -35.49 -0.87
C ARG A 598 35.59 -36.17 -1.69
N ALA A 599 35.95 -36.60 -2.89
CA ALA A 599 35.16 -37.56 -3.65
C ALA A 599 36.09 -38.61 -4.31
N LYS A 600 36.24 -39.79 -3.68
CA LYS A 600 36.52 -41.10 -4.33
C LYS A 600 36.82 -42.22 -3.31
N ARG A 601 36.27 -43.42 -3.61
CA ARG A 601 36.51 -44.76 -3.01
C ARG A 601 35.91 -44.93 -1.60
N SER A 602 35.29 -46.07 -1.25
CA SER A 602 35.44 -47.44 -1.79
C SER A 602 34.14 -48.23 -1.98
N ASP A 603 34.13 -49.17 -2.93
CA ASP A 603 33.15 -50.25 -3.08
C ASP A 603 33.19 -51.30 -1.95
N SER A 604 32.06 -52.00 -1.70
CA SER A 604 32.01 -53.49 -1.77
C SER A 604 30.60 -54.10 -1.56
N SER A 605 30.01 -54.59 -2.66
CA SER A 605 29.27 -55.87 -2.84
C SER A 605 28.33 -56.49 -1.78
N LEU A 606 27.10 -56.84 -2.18
CA LEU A 606 26.44 -58.18 -2.22
C LEU A 606 24.90 -58.02 -2.31
N ALA A 607 24.26 -58.21 -3.47
CA ALA A 607 23.73 -59.48 -4.02
C ALA A 607 22.26 -59.79 -3.66
N SER A 608 21.37 -59.71 -4.69
CA SER A 608 20.29 -60.66 -5.10
C SER A 608 19.38 -61.35 -4.06
N THR A 609 18.08 -61.64 -4.27
CA THR A 609 17.38 -62.06 -5.51
C THR A 609 15.84 -62.09 -5.33
N THR A 610 15.06 -61.91 -6.41
CA THR A 610 13.71 -62.51 -6.74
C THR A 610 12.55 -62.65 -5.71
N GLY A 611 11.32 -62.35 -6.16
CA GLY A 611 10.09 -63.01 -5.67
C GLY A 611 8.77 -62.25 -5.94
N ARG A 612 7.78 -62.89 -6.58
CA ARG A 612 6.47 -62.27 -6.95
C ARG A 612 5.31 -63.23 -6.62
N ALA A 613 4.37 -62.85 -5.75
CA ALA A 613 2.97 -63.32 -5.71
C ALA A 613 2.18 -62.76 -4.49
N SER A 614 0.86 -62.61 -4.65
CA SER A 614 -0.18 -62.30 -3.62
C SER A 614 -1.21 -63.47 -3.61
N PRO A 615 -2.31 -63.50 -2.80
CA PRO A 615 -2.82 -62.58 -1.77
C PRO A 615 -2.77 -63.26 -0.37
N PRO A 616 -3.79 -63.40 0.54
CA PRO A 616 -5.24 -63.08 0.55
C PRO A 616 -5.60 -61.80 1.35
N ILE A 617 -6.72 -61.79 2.09
CA ILE A 617 -7.30 -60.72 2.93
C ILE A 617 -7.62 -61.31 4.31
N GLU A 618 -7.26 -60.64 5.42
CA GLU A 618 -8.15 -60.33 6.56
C GLU A 618 -7.45 -59.53 7.68
N SER A 619 -8.24 -59.00 8.61
CA SER A 619 -7.92 -57.88 9.51
C SER A 619 -6.99 -58.17 10.68
N SER A 620 -6.09 -57.24 11.00
CA SER A 620 -5.68 -56.97 12.39
C SER A 620 -5.18 -55.53 12.56
N ALA A 621 -5.35 -54.95 13.74
CA ALA A 621 -4.88 -53.61 14.09
C ALA A 621 -3.48 -53.65 14.72
N SER A 622 -2.57 -52.74 14.35
CA SER A 622 -1.53 -52.19 15.26
C SER A 622 -0.58 -51.18 14.58
N SER A 623 0.16 -50.45 15.42
CA SER A 623 1.25 -49.51 15.12
C SER A 623 0.90 -48.20 14.41
N CYS A 624 0.36 -47.26 15.19
CA CYS A 624 0.76 -45.87 15.01
C CYS A 624 2.28 -45.77 15.24
N THR A 625 3.05 -45.33 14.25
CA THR A 625 4.41 -44.85 14.48
C THR A 625 4.35 -43.60 15.35
N GLU A 626 4.95 -43.64 16.53
CA GLU A 626 5.05 -42.49 17.43
C GLU A 626 5.79 -41.34 16.72
N PHE A 627 5.08 -40.25 16.45
CA PHE A 627 5.72 -38.98 16.11
C PHE A 627 6.50 -38.51 17.36
N MET A 628 7.82 -38.62 17.29
CA MET A 628 8.72 -38.21 18.36
C MET A 628 8.58 -36.69 18.60
N VAL A 629 7.88 -36.33 19.67
CA VAL A 629 7.58 -34.94 20.04
C VAL A 629 8.89 -34.16 20.27
N PRO A 630 9.08 -32.99 19.64
CA PRO A 630 10.22 -32.14 19.95
C PRO A 630 10.20 -31.71 21.42
N ARG A 631 11.29 -31.96 22.16
CA ARG A 631 11.46 -31.44 23.54
C ARG A 631 11.36 -29.91 23.54
N SER A 632 10.68 -29.39 24.57
CA SER A 632 10.39 -27.97 24.75
C SER A 632 11.66 -27.13 24.84
N LEU A 633 11.54 -25.83 24.54
CA LEU A 633 12.65 -24.88 24.67
C LEU A 633 13.15 -24.77 26.13
N ALA A 634 12.24 -24.89 27.10
CA ALA A 634 12.57 -24.92 28.52
C ALA A 634 13.44 -26.14 28.91
N GLU A 635 13.10 -27.35 28.43
CA GLU A 635 13.87 -28.58 28.70
C GLU A 635 15.27 -28.58 28.08
N LYS A 636 15.47 -27.85 26.97
CA LYS A 636 16.78 -27.73 26.32
C LYS A 636 17.75 -26.82 27.06
N HIS A 637 17.28 -25.91 27.92
CA HIS A 637 18.09 -24.78 28.38
C HIS A 637 18.12 -24.50 29.89
N GLN A 638 17.46 -25.28 30.77
CA GLN A 638 17.49 -25.06 32.24
C GLN A 638 17.25 -23.59 32.65
N LEU A 639 16.30 -22.92 31.98
CA LEU A 639 16.03 -21.49 32.15
C LEU A 639 15.57 -21.15 33.58
N ASN A 640 15.95 -19.96 34.06
CA ASN A 640 15.45 -19.45 35.34
C ASN A 640 13.93 -19.23 35.27
N GLU A 641 13.17 -19.60 36.30
CA GLU A 641 11.71 -19.49 36.29
C GLU A 641 11.20 -18.05 36.15
N LYS A 642 11.99 -17.05 36.58
CA LYS A 642 11.62 -15.63 36.61
C LYS A 642 11.36 -15.05 35.21
N ILE A 643 10.23 -14.35 35.08
CA ILE A 643 9.77 -13.65 33.88
C ILE A 643 9.83 -12.13 34.12
N VAL A 644 10.27 -11.37 33.12
CA VAL A 644 10.15 -9.91 33.07
C VAL A 644 9.34 -9.51 31.83
N SER A 645 8.37 -8.61 32.02
CA SER A 645 7.53 -8.05 30.96
C SER A 645 7.84 -6.59 30.70
N MET A 646 8.10 -6.24 29.44
CA MET A 646 8.37 -4.88 28.98
C MET A 646 7.17 -4.19 28.31
N SER A 647 5.97 -4.80 28.34
CA SER A 647 4.74 -4.18 27.82
C SER A 647 3.48 -4.66 28.54
N SER A 648 2.38 -3.90 28.42
CA SER A 648 1.08 -4.29 28.98
C SER A 648 0.52 -5.54 28.31
N THR A 649 0.77 -5.74 27.01
CA THR A 649 0.40 -6.95 26.27
C THR A 649 1.10 -8.19 26.79
N CYS A 650 2.42 -8.13 26.95
CA CYS A 650 3.20 -9.25 27.47
C CYS A 650 2.77 -9.62 28.90
N THR A 651 2.42 -8.63 29.72
CA THR A 651 1.88 -8.83 31.07
C THR A 651 0.53 -9.54 31.03
N GLU A 652 -0.41 -9.09 30.19
CA GLU A 652 -1.72 -9.75 30.04
C GLU A 652 -1.58 -11.22 29.62
N ILE A 653 -0.66 -11.52 28.69
CA ILE A 653 -0.38 -12.90 28.25
C ILE A 653 0.15 -13.75 29.42
N VAL A 654 1.11 -13.24 30.20
CA VAL A 654 1.66 -13.96 31.37
C VAL A 654 0.58 -14.28 32.40
N PHE A 655 -0.33 -13.35 32.68
CA PHE A 655 -1.48 -13.60 33.56
C PHE A 655 -2.48 -14.59 32.96
N ALA A 656 -2.80 -14.48 31.67
CA ALA A 656 -3.70 -15.42 31.00
C ALA A 656 -3.19 -16.86 31.06
N LEU A 657 -1.87 -17.07 30.99
CA LEU A 657 -1.22 -18.37 31.10
C LEU A 657 -1.07 -18.89 32.55
N GLY A 658 -1.46 -18.13 33.57
CA GLY A 658 -1.28 -18.51 34.98
C GLY A 658 0.19 -18.48 35.44
N LEU A 659 1.00 -17.59 34.85
CA LEU A 659 2.44 -17.45 35.12
C LEU A 659 2.76 -16.20 35.96
N ASP A 660 1.76 -15.59 36.57
CA ASP A 660 1.85 -14.33 37.31
C ASP A 660 2.72 -14.43 38.57
N GLY A 661 2.80 -15.60 39.20
CA GLY A 661 3.72 -15.88 40.32
C GLY A 661 5.20 -15.95 39.91
N ARG A 662 5.49 -16.10 38.61
CA ARG A 662 6.83 -16.05 38.03
C ARG A 662 7.21 -14.66 37.50
N LEU A 663 6.23 -13.74 37.40
CA LEU A 663 6.43 -12.39 36.88
C LEU A 663 7.04 -11.48 37.95
N VAL A 664 8.35 -11.21 37.85
CA VAL A 664 9.10 -10.41 38.85
C VAL A 664 9.24 -8.93 38.47
N GLY A 665 9.02 -8.58 37.20
CA GLY A 665 9.21 -7.22 36.70
C GLY A 665 8.22 -6.83 35.60
N VAL A 666 7.72 -5.59 35.68
CA VAL A 666 6.74 -4.98 34.77
C VAL A 666 7.10 -3.52 34.46
N THR A 667 6.45 -2.90 33.47
CA THR A 667 6.57 -1.45 33.25
C THR A 667 5.59 -0.65 34.11
N ASN A 668 5.82 0.65 34.28
CA ASN A 668 4.83 1.54 34.91
C ASN A 668 3.52 1.72 34.11
N LEU A 669 3.47 1.23 32.87
CA LEU A 669 2.28 1.24 32.01
C LEU A 669 1.43 -0.02 32.17
N CYS A 670 1.95 -1.09 32.79
CA CYS A 670 1.19 -2.30 33.04
C CYS A 670 0.11 -2.03 34.11
N ASP A 671 -1.15 -2.24 33.75
CA ASP A 671 -2.33 -1.89 34.56
C ASP A 671 -3.44 -2.95 34.52
N TYR A 672 -3.24 -4.02 33.76
CA TYR A 672 -4.18 -5.11 33.59
C TYR A 672 -3.49 -6.48 33.67
N PRO A 673 -4.05 -7.45 34.42
CA PRO A 673 -5.12 -7.25 35.41
C PRO A 673 -4.63 -6.35 36.57
N ALA A 674 -5.51 -5.90 37.47
CA ALA A 674 -5.17 -4.85 38.44
C ALA A 674 -4.00 -5.24 39.36
N GLU A 675 -3.94 -6.53 39.69
CA GLU A 675 -2.92 -7.23 40.46
C GLU A 675 -1.53 -7.14 39.81
N ALA A 676 -1.41 -6.83 38.51
CA ALA A 676 -0.13 -6.71 37.80
C ALA A 676 0.78 -5.61 38.37
N ARG A 677 0.21 -4.64 39.09
CA ARG A 677 0.97 -3.56 39.77
C ARG A 677 1.42 -3.92 41.19
N GLU A 678 0.90 -5.01 41.75
CA GLU A 678 1.15 -5.40 43.14
C GLU A 678 2.44 -6.23 43.24
N GLY A 679 3.30 -5.91 44.22
CA GLY A 679 4.48 -6.69 44.59
C GLY A 679 5.63 -6.78 43.55
N ARG A 680 5.48 -6.21 42.36
CA ARG A 680 6.42 -6.38 41.22
C ARG A 680 7.34 -5.18 41.03
N MET A 681 8.56 -5.43 40.55
CA MET A 681 9.51 -4.35 40.25
C MET A 681 9.09 -3.59 39.00
N VAL A 682 9.11 -2.26 39.07
CA VAL A 682 9.02 -1.40 37.88
C VAL A 682 10.38 -1.43 37.16
N VAL A 683 10.50 -2.25 36.12
CA VAL A 683 11.73 -2.41 35.33
C VAL A 683 11.93 -1.32 34.28
N ALA A 684 10.85 -0.65 33.89
CA ALA A 684 10.86 0.49 32.98
C ALA A 684 9.86 1.55 33.43
N ARG A 685 10.28 2.82 33.41
CA ARG A 685 9.42 3.98 33.72
C ARG A 685 9.55 5.10 32.70
N THR A 686 8.54 5.95 32.60
CA THR A 686 8.66 7.26 31.94
C THR A 686 9.51 8.22 32.80
N ARG A 687 10.37 9.03 32.15
CA ARG A 687 11.22 10.05 32.81
C ARG A 687 10.46 11.29 33.29
N PHE A 688 9.16 11.35 33.04
CA PHE A 688 8.29 12.43 33.45
C PHE A 688 6.97 11.87 34.00
N ASP A 689 6.34 12.66 34.86
CA ASP A 689 5.01 12.37 35.40
C ASP A 689 3.96 12.49 34.30
N THR A 690 3.32 11.37 33.98
CA THR A 690 2.21 11.26 33.02
C THR A 690 0.86 11.60 33.66
N SER A 691 0.72 11.52 34.98
CA SER A 691 -0.57 11.69 35.69
C SER A 691 -1.12 13.11 35.66
N ARG A 692 -0.32 14.09 35.21
CA ARG A 692 -0.62 15.53 35.19
C ARG A 692 -0.61 16.14 33.78
N LEU A 693 -0.60 15.31 32.73
CA LEU A 693 -0.50 15.76 31.34
C LEU A 693 -1.74 15.32 30.55
N ASP A 694 -2.36 16.26 29.83
CA ASP A 694 -3.28 15.92 28.75
C ASP A 694 -2.52 15.27 27.58
N LYS A 695 -3.27 14.59 26.70
CA LYS A 695 -2.72 13.81 25.58
C LYS A 695 -1.88 14.65 24.60
N GLY A 696 -2.25 15.92 24.39
CA GLY A 696 -1.49 16.85 23.55
C GLY A 696 -0.16 17.27 24.19
N ARG A 697 -0.15 17.56 25.49
CA ARG A 697 1.08 17.83 26.26
C ARG A 697 1.96 16.59 26.41
N LEU A 698 1.36 15.40 26.47
CA LEU A 698 2.07 14.13 26.46
C LEU A 698 2.79 13.90 25.12
N GLU A 699 2.10 14.04 23.98
CA GLU A 699 2.75 13.95 22.67
C GLU A 699 3.80 15.04 22.48
N MET A 700 3.56 16.27 22.95
CA MET A 700 4.56 17.35 22.90
C MET A 700 5.82 17.01 23.72
N LYS A 701 5.68 16.47 24.94
CA LYS A 701 6.85 16.04 25.72
C LYS A 701 7.59 14.87 25.09
N LEU A 702 6.88 13.87 24.56
CA LEU A 702 7.51 12.75 23.84
C LEU A 702 8.30 13.25 22.62
N LYS A 703 7.73 14.20 21.87
CA LYS A 703 8.39 14.87 20.74
C LYS A 703 9.64 15.66 21.18
N ASP A 704 9.60 16.35 22.31
CA ASP A 704 10.75 17.05 22.89
C ASP A 704 11.92 16.11 23.17
N PHE A 705 11.64 14.92 23.73
CA PHE A 705 12.64 13.86 23.94
C PHE A 705 13.23 13.36 22.60
N TRP A 706 12.39 13.08 21.59
CA TRP A 706 12.85 12.67 20.26
C TRP A 706 13.69 13.75 19.55
N CYS A 707 13.29 15.03 19.62
CA CYS A 707 14.04 16.15 19.06
C CYS A 707 15.44 16.31 19.68
N ARG A 708 15.60 15.92 20.96
CA ARG A 708 16.88 15.91 21.68
C ARG A 708 17.68 14.61 21.50
N ARG A 709 17.10 13.60 20.83
CA ARG A 709 17.62 12.22 20.74
C ARG A 709 17.84 11.58 22.12
N GLU A 710 16.96 11.90 23.06
CA GLU A 710 16.95 11.35 24.41
C GLU A 710 15.76 10.40 24.58
N SER A 711 15.99 9.23 25.17
CA SER A 711 14.89 8.34 25.57
C SER A 711 13.94 8.99 26.59
N ALA A 712 12.65 8.99 26.25
CA ALA A 712 11.55 9.30 27.17
C ALA A 712 11.41 8.31 28.34
N PHE A 713 12.05 7.14 28.25
CA PHE A 713 12.01 6.05 29.20
C PHE A 713 13.34 5.84 29.93
N GLU A 714 13.28 5.18 31.09
CA GLU A 714 14.41 4.77 31.92
C GLU A 714 14.24 3.29 32.32
N LEU A 715 15.32 2.51 32.23
CA LEU A 715 15.34 1.09 32.61
C LEU A 715 16.06 0.91 33.95
N ASN A 716 15.49 0.06 34.81
CA ASN A 716 16.14 -0.43 36.01
C ASN A 716 17.13 -1.56 35.67
N GLU A 717 18.23 -1.21 35.00
CA GLU A 717 19.27 -2.16 34.61
C GLU A 717 19.92 -2.88 35.80
N GLY A 718 19.96 -2.22 36.98
CA GLY A 718 20.48 -2.82 38.21
C GLY A 718 19.66 -4.03 38.64
N PHE A 719 18.33 -3.90 38.61
CA PHE A 719 17.43 -5.03 38.85
C PHE A 719 17.50 -6.08 37.74
N LEU A 720 17.58 -5.69 36.46
CA LEU A 720 17.69 -6.66 35.36
C LEU A 720 18.97 -7.52 35.50
N ARG A 721 20.09 -6.93 35.92
CA ARG A 721 21.35 -7.65 36.21
C ARG A 721 21.25 -8.57 37.44
N SER A 722 20.57 -8.16 38.51
CA SER A 722 20.48 -8.96 39.75
C SER A 722 19.35 -10.00 39.74
N ALA A 723 18.26 -9.75 39.03
CA ALA A 723 17.12 -10.68 38.93
C ALA A 723 17.46 -11.90 38.08
N GLN A 724 18.25 -11.72 37.02
CA GLN A 724 18.62 -12.72 36.01
C GLN A 724 17.40 -13.50 35.47
N PRO A 725 16.42 -12.82 34.83
CA PRO A 725 15.22 -13.48 34.31
C PRO A 725 15.56 -14.55 33.28
N GLY A 726 14.87 -15.68 33.29
CA GLY A 726 15.03 -16.71 32.25
C GLY A 726 14.19 -16.43 31.01
N VAL A 727 13.15 -15.58 31.13
CA VAL A 727 12.37 -15.08 30.00
C VAL A 727 12.17 -13.57 30.13
N VAL A 728 12.48 -12.83 29.07
CA VAL A 728 12.14 -11.40 28.91
C VAL A 728 11.19 -11.26 27.73
N LEU A 729 10.03 -10.67 27.96
CA LEU A 729 9.01 -10.43 26.95
C LEU A 729 9.02 -8.96 26.53
N VAL A 730 9.12 -8.71 25.22
CA VAL A 730 9.10 -7.37 24.62
C VAL A 730 8.06 -7.29 23.51
N GLU A 731 7.62 -6.08 23.19
CA GLU A 731 6.62 -5.79 22.14
C GLU A 731 7.18 -4.71 21.22
N GLU A 732 7.28 -5.00 19.93
CA GLU A 732 7.86 -4.10 18.96
C GLU A 732 6.88 -3.02 18.53
N GLY A 733 7.29 -1.76 18.72
CA GLY A 733 6.44 -0.60 18.45
C GLY A 733 6.19 -0.36 16.97
N GLY A 734 4.93 -0.49 16.53
CA GLY A 734 4.50 -0.33 15.13
C GLY A 734 4.56 1.08 14.50
N ASP A 735 5.09 2.09 15.21
CA ASP A 735 5.37 3.43 14.65
C ASP A 735 6.90 3.63 14.57
N PRO A 736 7.50 3.60 13.36
CA PRO A 736 8.95 3.69 13.18
C PRO A 736 9.58 4.91 13.86
N GLY A 737 8.85 6.04 13.91
CA GLY A 737 9.34 7.31 14.45
C GLY A 737 9.30 7.45 15.98
N ARG A 738 8.68 6.52 16.71
CA ARG A 738 8.57 6.59 18.19
C ARG A 738 9.66 5.78 18.87
N GLU A 739 10.33 6.37 19.85
CA GLU A 739 11.20 5.63 20.78
C GLU A 739 10.36 4.94 21.87
N THR A 740 10.49 3.61 21.99
CA THR A 740 9.72 2.74 22.88
C THR A 740 10.58 2.19 24.03
N VAL A 741 9.93 1.65 25.07
CA VAL A 741 10.62 0.87 26.13
C VAL A 741 11.41 -0.29 25.54
N GLU A 742 10.88 -0.91 24.47
CA GLU A 742 11.50 -2.03 23.77
C GLU A 742 12.71 -1.60 22.93
N LYS A 743 12.65 -0.51 22.14
CA LYS A 743 13.83 0.06 21.46
C LYS A 743 14.92 0.44 22.45
N LEU A 744 14.54 1.02 23.60
CA LEU A 744 15.48 1.31 24.69
C LEU A 744 16.11 0.03 25.25
N PHE A 745 15.32 -1.01 25.52
CA PHE A 745 15.83 -2.31 25.98
C PHE A 745 16.79 -2.94 24.98
N ASN A 746 16.39 -3.03 23.71
CA ASN A 746 17.19 -3.60 22.62
C ASN A 746 18.53 -2.84 22.45
N SER A 747 18.52 -1.50 22.54
CA SER A 747 19.75 -0.69 22.50
C SER A 747 20.69 -0.92 23.68
N ARG A 748 20.17 -1.34 24.84
CA ARG A 748 20.95 -1.51 26.08
C ARG A 748 21.23 -2.97 26.46
N ALA A 749 20.53 -3.94 25.90
CA ALA A 749 20.63 -5.37 26.26
C ALA A 749 22.09 -5.88 26.25
N SER A 750 22.88 -5.47 25.26
CA SER A 750 24.32 -5.81 25.16
C SER A 750 25.18 -5.26 26.32
N SER A 751 24.76 -4.16 26.94
CA SER A 751 25.42 -3.48 28.07
C SER A 751 24.89 -3.93 29.44
N ILE A 752 23.72 -4.58 29.48
CA ILE A 752 23.13 -5.22 30.67
C ILE A 752 23.78 -6.61 30.82
N GLY A 753 25.11 -6.60 31.03
CA GLY A 753 26.04 -7.74 30.91
C GLY A 753 25.58 -9.04 31.57
N GLY A 754 24.86 -9.86 30.81
CA GLY A 754 24.19 -11.07 31.26
C GLY A 754 23.11 -11.52 30.29
N LEU A 755 22.33 -10.58 29.74
CA LEU A 755 21.22 -10.82 28.82
C LEU A 755 21.68 -11.02 27.36
N ARG A 756 22.53 -12.04 27.11
CA ARG A 756 22.89 -12.49 25.75
C ARG A 756 22.19 -13.82 25.42
N PRO A 757 21.85 -14.10 24.15
CA PRO A 757 21.19 -15.37 23.75
C PRO A 757 21.92 -16.66 24.15
N ASN A 758 23.21 -16.59 24.50
CA ASN A 758 24.01 -17.75 24.92
C ASN A 758 24.06 -17.95 26.46
N ASN A 759 23.38 -17.10 27.25
CA ASN A 759 23.35 -17.15 28.72
C ASN A 759 21.91 -17.26 29.24
N ASN A 760 21.40 -18.48 29.44
CA ASN A 760 20.25 -18.86 30.28
C ASN A 760 18.96 -17.99 30.30
N THR A 761 18.78 -17.13 29.31
CA THR A 761 17.70 -16.15 29.19
C THR A 761 17.23 -16.10 27.74
N VAL A 762 15.93 -16.29 27.53
CA VAL A 762 15.27 -16.13 26.23
C VAL A 762 14.60 -14.75 26.18
N VAL A 763 14.88 -13.98 25.14
CA VAL A 763 14.13 -12.75 24.83
C VAL A 763 13.12 -13.07 23.74
N LEU A 764 11.83 -12.89 24.01
CA LEU A 764 10.76 -13.07 23.03
C LEU A 764 10.17 -11.72 22.64
N SER A 765 10.21 -11.40 21.36
CA SER A 765 9.58 -10.19 20.79
C SER A 765 8.23 -10.51 20.16
N LEU A 766 7.21 -9.71 20.50
CA LEU A 766 5.94 -9.63 19.82
C LEU A 766 6.03 -8.54 18.74
N GLN A 767 6.27 -8.95 17.51
CA GLN A 767 5.86 -8.20 16.33
C GLN A 767 4.41 -8.60 16.03
N CYS A 768 3.50 -7.63 15.96
CA CYS A 768 2.08 -7.90 15.76
C CYS A 768 1.47 -6.93 14.75
N HIS A 769 0.93 -7.51 13.69
CA HIS A 769 0.26 -6.90 12.56
C HIS A 769 -1.08 -7.59 12.28
N ARG A 770 -1.27 -8.85 12.74
CA ARG A 770 -2.51 -9.65 12.60
C ARG A 770 -2.87 -10.38 13.91
N LEU A 771 -4.14 -10.75 14.06
CA LEU A 771 -4.65 -11.48 15.23
C LEU A 771 -3.97 -12.84 15.42
N SER A 772 -3.61 -13.51 14.33
CA SER A 772 -2.92 -14.82 14.35
C SER A 772 -1.53 -14.75 14.99
N GLU A 773 -0.84 -13.62 14.89
CA GLU A 773 0.49 -13.42 15.45
C GLU A 773 0.46 -13.30 16.98
N VAL A 774 -0.61 -12.71 17.55
CA VAL A 774 -0.89 -12.75 19.00
C VAL A 774 -0.93 -14.19 19.50
N PHE A 775 -1.73 -15.04 18.84
CA PHE A 775 -1.86 -16.45 19.23
C PHE A 775 -0.53 -17.22 19.07
N ASN A 776 0.22 -16.95 18.00
CA ASN A 776 1.53 -17.57 17.78
C ASN A 776 2.57 -17.10 18.82
N PHE A 777 2.53 -15.84 19.24
CA PHE A 777 3.39 -15.33 20.30
C PHE A 777 3.03 -15.92 21.66
N MET A 778 1.74 -16.04 21.98
CA MET A 778 1.29 -16.77 23.18
C MET A 778 1.90 -18.17 23.20
N LEU A 779 1.79 -18.94 22.11
CA LEU A 779 2.37 -20.29 22.00
C LEU A 779 3.89 -20.29 22.25
N LYS A 780 4.64 -19.31 21.68
CA LYS A 780 6.09 -19.13 21.95
C LYS A 780 6.38 -18.85 23.42
N VAL A 781 5.58 -18.01 24.09
CA VAL A 781 5.71 -17.74 25.53
C VAL A 781 5.49 -19.03 26.31
N GLY A 782 4.45 -19.80 26.00
CA GLY A 782 4.16 -21.08 26.66
C GLY A 782 5.29 -22.10 26.52
N ASP A 783 5.88 -22.29 25.34
CA ASP A 783 7.03 -23.18 25.13
C ASP A 783 8.27 -22.72 25.91
N ALA A 784 8.62 -21.43 25.82
CA ALA A 784 9.76 -20.86 26.56
C ALA A 784 9.59 -20.94 28.09
N THR A 785 8.36 -20.97 28.61
CA THR A 785 8.07 -21.08 30.04
C THR A 785 7.74 -22.50 30.51
N GLY A 786 7.61 -23.49 29.62
CA GLY A 786 7.17 -24.85 29.94
C GLY A 786 5.66 -25.00 30.19
N ALA A 787 4.84 -24.03 29.78
CA ALA A 787 3.39 -23.97 29.99
C ALA A 787 2.59 -24.42 28.74
N VAL A 788 3.12 -25.36 27.96
CA VAL A 788 2.61 -25.77 26.64
C VAL A 788 1.12 -26.16 26.68
N ASP A 789 0.72 -27.06 27.59
CA ASP A 789 -0.67 -27.52 27.71
C ASP A 789 -1.63 -26.41 28.19
N ALA A 790 -1.13 -25.44 28.96
CA ALA A 790 -1.94 -24.30 29.39
C ALA A 790 -2.21 -23.37 28.21
N VAL A 791 -1.16 -22.99 27.47
CA VAL A 791 -1.31 -22.08 26.32
C VAL A 791 -2.13 -22.69 25.19
N GLN A 792 -1.95 -23.98 24.88
CA GLN A 792 -2.67 -24.63 23.80
C GLN A 792 -4.18 -24.58 24.06
N ARG A 793 -4.62 -24.97 25.27
CA ARG A 793 -6.03 -24.89 25.68
C ARG A 793 -6.60 -23.47 25.62
N ILE A 794 -5.81 -22.45 26.00
CA ILE A 794 -6.24 -21.05 25.96
C ILE A 794 -6.38 -20.55 24.52
N VAL A 795 -5.37 -20.83 23.67
CA VAL A 795 -5.39 -20.42 22.25
C VAL A 795 -6.50 -21.12 21.49
N ASP A 796 -6.75 -22.41 21.72
CA ASP A 796 -7.86 -23.13 21.10
C ASP A 796 -9.22 -22.62 21.58
N ALA A 797 -9.36 -22.26 22.85
CA ALA A 797 -10.56 -21.60 23.36
C ALA A 797 -10.79 -20.23 22.71
N LEU A 798 -9.75 -19.41 22.57
CA LEU A 798 -9.80 -18.10 21.91
C LEU A 798 -10.19 -18.23 20.43
N ARG A 799 -9.49 -19.09 19.67
CA ARG A 799 -9.80 -19.42 18.27
C ARG A 799 -11.24 -19.90 18.10
N SER A 800 -11.71 -20.75 19.02
CA SER A 800 -13.10 -21.23 19.02
C SER A 800 -14.14 -20.11 19.22
N ARG A 801 -13.83 -19.04 19.98
CA ARG A 801 -14.77 -17.91 20.09
C ARG A 801 -14.79 -17.06 18.82
N VAL A 802 -13.63 -16.80 18.22
CA VAL A 802 -13.53 -16.12 16.92
C VAL A 802 -14.29 -16.90 15.83
N ALA A 803 -14.12 -18.23 15.77
CA ALA A 803 -14.84 -19.08 14.83
C ALA A 803 -16.37 -19.05 15.05
N ARG A 804 -16.85 -19.01 16.30
CA ARG A 804 -18.29 -18.82 16.59
C ARG A 804 -18.80 -17.49 16.06
N VAL A 805 -18.10 -16.38 16.31
CA VAL A 805 -18.49 -15.06 15.76
C VAL A 805 -18.57 -15.13 14.24
N GLY A 806 -17.52 -15.65 13.59
CA GLY A 806 -17.50 -15.86 12.14
C GLY A 806 -18.69 -16.67 11.62
N SER A 807 -19.07 -17.76 12.30
CA SER A 807 -20.24 -18.57 11.91
C SER A 807 -21.56 -17.83 12.02
N LEU A 808 -21.74 -16.98 13.04
CA LEU A 808 -22.97 -16.20 13.26
C LEU A 808 -23.18 -15.12 12.20
N VAL A 809 -22.09 -14.58 11.64
CA VAL A 809 -22.12 -13.53 10.59
C VAL A 809 -21.90 -14.07 9.18
N SER A 810 -21.83 -15.39 9.00
CA SER A 810 -21.37 -16.03 7.75
C SER A 810 -22.35 -16.02 6.57
N SER A 811 -23.60 -15.55 6.73
CA SER A 811 -24.58 -15.54 5.63
C SER A 811 -25.72 -14.52 5.80
N ASN A 812 -26.06 -13.80 4.73
CA ASN A 812 -27.25 -12.94 4.55
C ASN A 812 -27.48 -11.77 5.52
N LEU A 813 -26.52 -11.40 6.35
CA LEU A 813 -26.56 -10.12 7.07
C LEU A 813 -25.99 -8.99 6.19
N PRO A 814 -26.51 -7.75 6.31
CA PRO A 814 -25.83 -6.58 5.75
C PRO A 814 -24.41 -6.48 6.33
N ARG A 815 -23.51 -5.78 5.62
CA ARG A 815 -22.17 -5.47 6.15
C ARG A 815 -22.00 -3.96 6.14
N GLU A 816 -22.05 -3.34 7.31
CA GLU A 816 -21.94 -1.90 7.47
C GLU A 816 -20.49 -1.43 7.25
N SER A 817 -20.33 -0.22 6.73
CA SER A 817 -19.07 0.53 6.69
C SER A 817 -18.66 0.99 8.09
N VAL A 818 -17.49 0.55 8.58
CA VAL A 818 -17.00 0.79 9.95
C VAL A 818 -15.64 1.49 9.95
N VAL A 819 -15.56 2.68 10.57
CA VAL A 819 -14.28 3.31 10.95
C VAL A 819 -14.04 3.11 12.45
N VAL A 820 -12.86 2.60 12.80
CA VAL A 820 -12.37 2.55 14.18
C VAL A 820 -11.28 3.60 14.38
N LEU A 821 -11.55 4.63 15.18
CA LEU A 821 -10.58 5.67 15.52
C LEU A 821 -9.83 5.32 16.81
N THR A 822 -8.50 5.22 16.71
CA THR A 822 -7.58 5.00 17.84
C THR A 822 -6.91 6.30 18.31
N GLY A 823 -7.19 7.42 17.63
CA GLY A 823 -6.81 8.78 18.03
C GLY A 823 -7.83 9.79 17.51
N LEU A 824 -8.17 10.81 18.31
CA LEU A 824 -9.13 11.85 17.95
C LEU A 824 -8.49 13.22 17.69
N ASN A 825 -7.30 13.47 18.25
CA ASN A 825 -6.49 14.66 17.98
C ASN A 825 -4.99 14.31 18.08
N PRO A 826 -4.27 14.09 16.95
CA PRO A 826 -4.80 14.01 15.59
C PRO A 826 -5.74 12.79 15.39
N LEU A 827 -6.52 12.80 14.32
CA LEU A 827 -7.32 11.65 13.90
C LEU A 827 -6.40 10.50 13.46
N VAL A 828 -6.66 9.30 13.99
CA VAL A 828 -5.91 8.09 13.67
C VAL A 828 -6.88 6.92 13.49
N VAL A 829 -6.85 6.28 12.31
CA VAL A 829 -7.60 5.04 12.03
C VAL A 829 -6.80 3.82 12.49
N GLY A 830 -7.49 2.89 13.15
CA GLY A 830 -6.92 1.63 13.60
C GLY A 830 -6.32 0.80 12.47
N GLY A 831 -5.04 0.47 12.59
CA GLY A 831 -4.33 -0.42 11.68
C GLY A 831 -4.15 -1.83 12.26
N HIS A 832 -3.16 -2.53 11.72
CA HIS A 832 -2.73 -3.86 12.12
C HIS A 832 -3.90 -4.85 12.10
N TRP A 833 -4.25 -5.43 13.25
CA TRP A 833 -5.33 -6.41 13.38
C TRP A 833 -6.73 -5.75 13.49
N ILE A 834 -6.85 -4.43 13.67
CA ILE A 834 -8.16 -3.77 13.88
C ILE A 834 -9.09 -3.92 12.66
N PRO A 835 -8.64 -3.74 11.40
CA PRO A 835 -9.45 -4.06 10.22
C PRO A 835 -9.86 -5.54 10.16
N GLU A 836 -8.99 -6.46 10.60
CA GLU A 836 -9.27 -7.90 10.66
C GLU A 836 -10.38 -8.21 11.68
N MET A 837 -10.36 -7.55 12.84
CA MET A 837 -11.41 -7.67 13.86
C MET A 837 -12.78 -7.24 13.34
N VAL A 838 -12.84 -6.13 12.59
CA VAL A 838 -14.09 -5.63 11.97
C VAL A 838 -14.63 -6.62 10.95
N MET A 839 -13.76 -7.16 10.08
CA MET A 839 -14.14 -8.18 9.09
C MET A 839 -14.61 -9.48 9.75
N LEU A 840 -13.93 -9.95 10.79
CA LEU A 840 -14.31 -11.12 11.60
C LEU A 840 -15.67 -10.93 12.29
N ALA A 841 -16.00 -9.69 12.66
CA ALA A 841 -17.27 -9.32 13.27
C ALA A 841 -18.41 -9.08 12.26
N GLY A 842 -18.16 -9.20 10.95
CA GLY A 842 -19.17 -9.06 9.90
C GLY A 842 -19.36 -7.64 9.37
N GLY A 843 -18.40 -6.73 9.56
CA GLY A 843 -18.40 -5.38 8.98
C GLY A 843 -17.42 -5.20 7.82
N VAL A 844 -17.46 -4.03 7.18
CA VAL A 844 -16.45 -3.57 6.22
C VAL A 844 -15.52 -2.59 6.93
N ALA A 845 -14.23 -2.90 6.98
CA ALA A 845 -13.24 -2.03 7.62
C ALA A 845 -12.83 -0.87 6.69
N GLU A 846 -13.12 0.35 7.12
CA GLU A 846 -12.79 1.58 6.40
C GLU A 846 -11.52 2.25 6.92
N GLY A 847 -10.88 3.03 6.05
CA GLY A 847 -9.80 3.94 6.43
C GLY A 847 -8.43 3.29 6.63
N ASN A 848 -8.32 1.96 6.74
CA ASN A 848 -7.05 1.25 6.85
C ASN A 848 -7.17 -0.23 6.41
N HIS A 849 -6.07 -0.98 6.41
CA HIS A 849 -6.00 -2.37 5.95
C HIS A 849 -5.31 -3.30 6.96
N VAL A 850 -5.68 -4.59 6.91
CA VAL A 850 -5.09 -5.64 7.74
C VAL A 850 -3.56 -5.62 7.58
N GLY A 851 -2.85 -5.61 8.70
CA GLY A 851 -1.39 -5.59 8.77
C GLY A 851 -0.74 -4.21 8.69
N ARG A 852 -1.37 -3.21 8.02
CA ARG A 852 -0.76 -1.88 7.84
C ARG A 852 -0.75 -1.06 9.13
N PRO A 853 0.29 -0.24 9.41
CA PRO A 853 0.31 0.62 10.60
C PRO A 853 -0.89 1.55 10.74
N HIS A 854 -1.10 2.06 11.95
CA HIS A 854 -2.12 3.08 12.23
C HIS A 854 -1.97 4.29 11.29
N LEU A 855 -3.06 4.67 10.62
CA LEU A 855 -3.05 5.74 9.61
C LEU A 855 -3.55 7.04 10.21
N ARG A 856 -2.73 8.10 10.12
CA ARG A 856 -3.19 9.48 10.40
C ARG A 856 -3.97 10.00 9.21
N ILE A 857 -5.16 10.52 9.46
CA ILE A 857 -6.04 11.09 8.43
C ILE A 857 -6.48 12.51 8.83
N SER A 858 -6.88 13.30 7.84
CA SER A 858 -7.56 14.58 8.07
C SER A 858 -9.05 14.40 8.38
N TRP A 859 -9.68 15.47 8.85
CA TRP A 859 -11.14 15.53 9.01
C TRP A 859 -11.89 15.35 7.68
N GLN A 860 -11.32 15.82 6.58
CA GLN A 860 -11.94 15.72 5.26
C GLN A 860 -11.93 14.27 4.75
N GLU A 861 -10.82 13.55 4.92
CA GLU A 861 -10.72 12.14 4.55
C GLU A 861 -11.66 11.25 5.38
N LEU A 862 -11.85 11.54 6.68
CA LEU A 862 -12.86 10.85 7.49
C LEU A 862 -14.29 11.04 6.97
N ARG A 863 -14.58 12.17 6.32
CA ARG A 863 -15.88 12.41 5.67
C ARG A 863 -15.99 11.66 4.35
N GLU A 864 -14.91 11.52 3.59
CA GLU A 864 -14.87 10.78 2.32
C GLU A 864 -14.99 9.26 2.48
N LEU A 865 -14.65 8.73 3.66
CA LEU A 865 -14.91 7.33 4.04
C LEU A 865 -16.40 7.03 4.29
N GLU A 866 -17.24 8.06 4.50
CA GLU A 866 -18.67 7.96 4.80
C GLU A 866 -19.05 6.80 5.77
N PRO A 867 -18.46 6.72 6.98
CA PRO A 867 -18.72 5.62 7.91
C PRO A 867 -20.21 5.51 8.29
N GLU A 868 -20.78 4.32 8.14
CA GLU A 868 -22.11 3.95 8.65
C GLU A 868 -22.10 3.63 10.14
N VAL A 869 -20.94 3.18 10.66
CA VAL A 869 -20.66 2.93 12.06
C VAL A 869 -19.32 3.59 12.42
N LEU A 870 -19.32 4.43 13.46
CA LEU A 870 -18.10 5.10 13.94
C LEU A 870 -17.79 4.64 15.36
N ILE A 871 -16.62 4.04 15.54
CA ILE A 871 -16.15 3.49 16.81
C ILE A 871 -14.96 4.32 17.30
N LEU A 872 -15.07 4.87 18.51
CA LEU A 872 -14.02 5.64 19.16
C LEU A 872 -13.36 4.75 20.22
N ALA A 873 -12.16 4.26 19.92
CA ALA A 873 -11.36 3.37 20.77
C ALA A 873 -10.00 4.02 21.10
N ALA A 874 -10.02 5.32 21.40
CA ALA A 874 -8.81 6.15 21.47
C ALA A 874 -8.19 6.28 22.87
N SER A 875 -8.93 5.99 23.94
CA SER A 875 -8.45 5.91 25.33
C SER A 875 -9.49 5.22 26.24
N THR A 876 -9.55 5.62 27.52
CA THR A 876 -10.65 5.36 28.45
C THR A 876 -11.95 6.04 27.99
N TRP A 877 -13.09 5.60 28.53
CA TRP A 877 -14.40 6.16 28.15
C TRP A 877 -14.57 7.64 28.54
N GLU A 878 -14.06 8.06 29.70
CA GLU A 878 -14.17 9.44 30.16
C GLU A 878 -13.33 10.41 29.32
N GLU A 879 -12.07 10.04 29.03
CA GLU A 879 -11.20 10.84 28.16
C GLU A 879 -11.76 10.94 26.73
N THR A 880 -12.23 9.82 26.17
CA THR A 880 -12.84 9.80 24.83
C THR A 880 -14.09 10.70 24.77
N LYS A 881 -14.91 10.74 25.84
CA LYS A 881 -16.06 11.65 25.95
C LYS A 881 -15.67 13.14 26.06
N LEU A 882 -14.51 13.46 26.61
CA LEU A 882 -14.00 14.85 26.67
C LEU A 882 -13.51 15.32 25.29
N GLU A 883 -12.74 14.49 24.58
CA GLU A 883 -12.25 14.78 23.22
C GLU A 883 -13.39 14.86 22.19
N LEU A 884 -14.43 14.04 22.34
CA LEU A 884 -15.59 13.99 21.44
C LEU A 884 -16.29 15.35 21.24
N ALA A 885 -16.30 16.23 22.25
CA ALA A 885 -16.92 17.55 22.12
C ALA A 885 -16.19 18.46 21.10
N GLN A 886 -14.87 18.26 20.91
CA GLN A 886 -14.10 18.97 19.89
C GLN A 886 -14.41 18.40 18.50
N LEU A 887 -14.41 17.08 18.37
CA LEU A 887 -14.71 16.38 17.11
C LEU A 887 -16.13 16.69 16.60
N ALA A 888 -17.12 16.71 17.50
CA ALA A 888 -18.51 17.05 17.19
C ALA A 888 -18.75 18.53 16.87
N SER A 889 -17.74 19.40 17.01
CA SER A 889 -17.79 20.80 16.58
C SER A 889 -17.35 21.00 15.12
N LEU A 890 -16.76 19.99 14.48
CA LEU A 890 -16.21 20.11 13.13
C LEU A 890 -17.32 20.20 12.06
N PRO A 891 -17.13 21.03 11.00
CA PRO A 891 -18.10 21.18 9.92
C PRO A 891 -18.41 19.84 9.23
N GLY A 892 -19.70 19.50 9.14
CA GLY A 892 -20.16 18.26 8.52
C GLY A 892 -20.28 17.06 9.45
N TRP A 893 -19.93 17.16 10.75
CA TRP A 893 -20.06 16.04 11.71
C TRP A 893 -21.47 15.42 11.68
N TRP A 894 -22.51 16.23 11.86
CA TRP A 894 -23.92 15.83 11.81
C TRP A 894 -24.44 15.43 10.42
N THR A 895 -23.56 15.30 9.43
CA THR A 895 -23.88 14.80 8.09
C THR A 895 -23.23 13.45 7.76
N LEU A 896 -22.30 12.95 8.59
CA LEU A 896 -21.76 11.59 8.47
C LEU A 896 -22.88 10.54 8.60
N PRO A 897 -22.88 9.43 7.83
CA PRO A 897 -23.94 8.41 7.91
C PRO A 897 -24.15 7.87 9.33
N ALA A 898 -23.07 7.52 10.06
CA ALA A 898 -23.09 7.10 11.46
C ALA A 898 -23.81 8.09 12.40
N MET A 899 -23.74 9.40 12.14
CA MET A 899 -24.46 10.40 12.94
C MET A 899 -25.93 10.49 12.56
N ARG A 900 -26.29 10.18 11.31
CA ARG A 900 -27.69 10.13 10.85
C ARG A 900 -28.40 8.88 11.39
N THR A 901 -27.71 7.76 11.51
CA THR A 901 -28.24 6.48 12.03
C THR A 901 -28.12 6.34 13.55
N GLY A 902 -27.29 7.16 14.21
CA GLY A 902 -27.02 7.07 15.65
C GLY A 902 -25.95 6.03 16.02
N HIS A 903 -25.31 5.40 15.02
CA HIS A 903 -24.31 4.35 15.16
C HIS A 903 -22.92 4.91 15.55
N LEU A 904 -22.87 5.62 16.68
CA LEU A 904 -21.66 6.14 17.31
C LEU A 904 -21.41 5.41 18.62
N TYR A 905 -20.23 4.78 18.72
CA TYR A 905 -19.85 3.97 19.87
C TYR A 905 -18.54 4.45 20.48
N VAL A 906 -18.48 4.48 21.81
CA VAL A 906 -17.24 4.70 22.58
C VAL A 906 -16.86 3.37 23.22
N CYS A 907 -15.68 2.88 22.91
CA CYS A 907 -15.13 1.61 23.40
C CYS A 907 -13.85 1.87 24.21
N ASN A 908 -13.47 0.93 25.09
CA ASN A 908 -12.16 1.02 25.73
C ASN A 908 -11.08 0.60 24.72
N HIS A 909 -10.05 1.42 24.55
CA HIS A 909 -8.92 1.14 23.66
C HIS A 909 -8.30 -0.26 23.89
N SER A 910 -8.32 -0.78 25.12
CA SER A 910 -7.70 -2.06 25.48
C SER A 910 -8.30 -3.30 24.82
N LEU A 911 -9.46 -3.15 24.17
CA LEU A 911 -10.11 -4.20 23.37
C LEU A 911 -9.69 -4.19 21.90
N PHE A 912 -9.00 -3.14 21.46
CA PHE A 912 -8.66 -2.85 20.06
C PHE A 912 -7.16 -2.62 19.84
N THR A 913 -6.47 -1.93 20.76
CA THR A 913 -5.09 -1.43 20.56
C THR A 913 -4.03 -2.18 21.38
N ILE A 914 -4.42 -3.16 22.20
CA ILE A 914 -3.49 -3.98 22.99
C ILE A 914 -3.51 -5.40 22.40
N PRO A 915 -2.44 -5.87 21.73
CA PRO A 915 -2.42 -7.16 21.02
C PRO A 915 -2.37 -8.41 21.93
N GLY A 916 -3.36 -8.55 22.81
CA GLY A 916 -3.49 -9.65 23.78
C GLY A 916 -4.81 -10.45 23.65
N PRO A 917 -5.05 -11.41 24.56
CA PRO A 917 -6.27 -12.21 24.60
C PRO A 917 -7.58 -11.42 24.52
N ARG A 918 -7.64 -10.20 25.09
CA ARG A 918 -8.80 -9.30 25.02
C ARG A 918 -9.21 -8.84 23.63
N LEU A 919 -8.40 -8.99 22.58
CA LEU A 919 -8.84 -8.71 21.21
C LEU A 919 -10.06 -9.57 20.80
N VAL A 920 -10.16 -10.80 21.33
CA VAL A 920 -11.32 -11.66 21.09
C VAL A 920 -12.59 -11.13 21.76
N ASP A 921 -12.47 -10.50 22.93
CA ASP A 921 -13.59 -9.78 23.55
C ASP A 921 -14.00 -8.57 22.69
N GLY A 922 -13.03 -7.90 22.03
CA GLY A 922 -13.28 -6.82 21.06
C GLY A 922 -14.02 -7.28 19.80
N ILE A 923 -13.71 -8.45 19.26
CA ILE A 923 -14.40 -9.06 18.11
C ILE A 923 -15.86 -9.42 18.46
N GLU A 924 -16.08 -10.02 19.63
CA GLU A 924 -17.44 -10.31 20.12
C GLU A 924 -18.25 -9.01 20.35
N LEU A 925 -17.61 -7.95 20.85
CA LEU A 925 -18.23 -6.64 21.01
C LEU A 925 -18.58 -6.00 19.65
N LEU A 926 -17.68 -6.03 18.68
CA LEU A 926 -17.95 -5.55 17.32
C LEU A 926 -19.15 -6.28 16.70
N SER A 927 -19.21 -7.61 16.83
CA SER A 927 -20.32 -8.41 16.30
C SER A 927 -21.67 -8.01 16.93
N ARG A 928 -21.69 -7.57 18.18
CA ARG A 928 -22.88 -7.01 18.84
C ARG A 928 -23.26 -5.60 18.37
N ILE A 929 -22.27 -4.78 18.05
CA ILE A 929 -22.49 -3.43 17.53
C ILE A 929 -23.13 -3.51 16.13
N LEU A 930 -22.62 -4.39 15.28
CA LEU A 930 -23.05 -4.56 13.89
C LEU A 930 -24.32 -5.41 13.79
N HIS A 931 -24.35 -6.55 14.48
CA HIS A 931 -25.39 -7.59 14.33
C HIS A 931 -26.15 -7.86 15.64
N PRO A 932 -26.79 -6.85 16.28
CA PRO A 932 -27.39 -6.97 17.60
C PRO A 932 -28.53 -8.01 17.68
N SER A 933 -29.21 -8.28 16.56
CA SER A 933 -30.27 -9.30 16.45
C SER A 933 -29.76 -10.74 16.56
N VAL A 934 -28.49 -10.99 16.23
CA VAL A 934 -27.88 -12.34 16.21
C VAL A 934 -26.86 -12.51 17.35
N ALA A 935 -26.07 -11.48 17.64
CA ALA A 935 -24.96 -11.54 18.60
C ALA A 935 -25.39 -11.41 20.08
N GLY A 936 -26.68 -11.25 20.38
CA GLY A 936 -27.22 -11.06 21.74
C GLY A 936 -26.98 -12.21 22.73
N GLN A 937 -26.39 -13.33 22.30
CA GLN A 937 -26.16 -14.53 23.11
C GLN A 937 -24.70 -14.72 23.61
N HIS A 938 -23.70 -14.00 23.09
CA HIS A 938 -22.28 -14.26 23.42
C HIS A 938 -21.45 -12.98 23.63
N GLY A 939 -20.50 -13.01 24.56
CA GLY A 939 -19.61 -11.88 24.92
C GLY A 939 -19.92 -11.22 26.28
N LYS A 940 -18.95 -10.50 26.86
CA LYS A 940 -19.14 -9.78 28.13
C LYS A 940 -20.02 -8.52 27.93
N ARG A 941 -20.93 -8.27 28.86
CA ARG A 941 -21.86 -7.11 28.83
C ARG A 941 -21.16 -5.82 29.26
N GLY A 942 -21.65 -4.67 28.81
CA GLY A 942 -21.20 -3.36 29.28
C GLY A 942 -19.78 -2.93 28.86
N MET A 943 -19.28 -3.39 27.71
CA MET A 943 -17.92 -3.08 27.22
C MET A 943 -17.81 -1.83 26.33
N ALA A 944 -18.96 -1.28 25.89
CA ALA A 944 -19.05 -0.09 25.06
C ALA A 944 -20.17 0.84 25.56
N MET A 945 -20.11 2.10 25.16
CA MET A 945 -21.21 3.04 25.27
C MET A 945 -21.76 3.36 23.87
N SER A 946 -23.08 3.33 23.72
CA SER A 946 -23.79 3.71 22.49
C SER A 946 -24.38 5.11 22.61
N CYS A 947 -24.43 5.85 21.52
CA CYS A 947 -25.13 7.13 21.49
C CYS A 947 -26.66 6.93 21.63
N SER A 948 -27.33 7.79 22.42
CA SER A 948 -28.79 7.76 22.64
C SER A 948 -29.57 8.78 21.80
N LEU A 949 -28.91 9.49 20.88
CA LEU A 949 -29.60 10.38 19.96
C LEU A 949 -30.44 9.57 18.95
N ARG A 950 -31.68 10.01 18.72
CA ARG A 950 -32.53 9.45 17.66
C ARG A 950 -31.96 9.76 16.28
N ASN A 951 -32.26 8.93 15.30
CA ASN A 951 -31.81 9.09 13.91
C ASN A 951 -32.08 10.52 13.41
N GLY A 952 -31.05 11.18 12.87
CA GLY A 952 -31.08 12.56 12.38
C GLY A 952 -31.11 13.66 13.46
N ALA A 953 -31.20 13.31 14.75
CA ALA A 953 -31.18 14.30 15.84
C ALA A 953 -29.79 14.93 16.02
N ARG A 954 -29.76 16.18 16.49
CA ARG A 954 -28.53 16.95 16.74
C ARG A 954 -28.59 17.56 18.13
N CYS A 955 -27.43 17.74 18.75
CA CYS A 955 -27.29 18.51 19.99
C CYS A 955 -26.14 19.52 19.86
N ARG A 956 -25.96 20.40 20.87
CA ARG A 956 -24.72 21.19 20.97
C ARG A 956 -23.56 20.24 21.24
N ALA A 957 -22.41 20.42 20.57
CA ALA A 957 -21.26 19.50 20.67
C ALA A 957 -20.83 19.22 22.13
N CYS A 958 -20.83 20.24 22.99
CA CYS A 958 -20.53 20.13 24.42
C CYS A 958 -21.55 19.32 25.26
N ASN A 959 -22.71 18.98 24.70
CA ASN A 959 -23.70 18.11 25.33
C ASN A 959 -23.68 16.67 24.78
N LEU A 960 -22.95 16.36 23.70
CA LEU A 960 -22.97 15.03 23.08
C LEU A 960 -22.52 13.92 24.04
N SER A 961 -21.55 14.20 24.91
CA SER A 961 -21.09 13.27 25.96
C SER A 961 -22.16 12.86 26.98
N LYS A 962 -23.27 13.62 27.09
CA LYS A 962 -24.43 13.30 27.93
C LYS A 962 -25.43 12.35 27.24
N HIS A 963 -25.29 12.15 25.93
CA HIS A 963 -26.15 11.28 25.13
C HIS A 963 -25.49 9.91 24.89
N PHE A 964 -24.96 9.30 25.93
CA PHE A 964 -24.39 7.95 25.89
C PHE A 964 -24.96 7.08 27.00
N TYR A 965 -25.19 5.80 26.69
CA TYR A 965 -25.58 4.77 27.64
C TYR A 965 -24.71 3.54 27.45
N THR A 966 -24.47 2.79 28.53
CA THR A 966 -23.75 1.53 28.48
C THR A 966 -24.52 0.50 27.65
N LEU A 967 -23.88 -0.06 26.63
CA LEU A 967 -24.44 -1.12 25.80
C LEU A 967 -24.50 -2.42 26.63
N LEU A 968 -25.71 -2.88 26.93
CA LEU A 968 -25.98 -4.06 27.76
C LEU A 968 -25.60 -5.36 27.04
#